data_AF-A0A327ZIR2-F1
#
_entry.id   AF-A0A327ZIR2-F1
#
_cell.length_a   1.000
_cell.length_b   1.000
_cell.length_c   1.000
_cell.angle_alpha   90.00
_cell.angle_beta   90.00
_cell.angle_gamma   90.00
#
_symmetry.space_group_name_H-M   'P 1'
#
loop_
_entity.id
_entity.type
_entity.pdbx_description
1 polymer ?
#
loop_
_entity_poly.entity_id
_entity_poly.type
_entity_poly.pdbx_seq_one_letter_code
_entity_poly.pdbx_strand_id
1 'polypeptide(L)'
;MTEPPATAGTPDMAANAGTSGVAANVGAGGVAANVGAGGVAAVAGAVWRQESARIVGGLLRMVHDVGLAEEFAQDALVAALERWPVDGVPDSPGAWLMTIAKRRAVDHLRRTTRLEPLAQSPEQAPEPAGDDVLRLMFTACHPVLQPEARVALTLRVVAGLSTTEIGRAFLVAEPVIVRRIAGAKRTLAEAGVAYEPSAALASVLEVVYLIFNEGYSATSGDDLIRADLCLEALRLGRLLAGLAPDQAEAHGLVALMEIQQSRSAARTGPAGEPVQLHEQNRGRWDQLLIRRGFAAMLRAREAGGPAGPYVLQAAIAVCHAQARTAEETDWARIASLYDALVRLMPTPVVRLNRAVAVGFARGPQAGLDLIDELRADARLTDYHLLPSVRGDLLRRLGRLAEARHELERAAGLTANTAEREFLLARAAVLPEVGGRSLGEATAEFLGSPGVSSPATARAYGQTLSRIARVLGERTPLSELTGARVHEACQVLWADAMPRGWNRHVAALRSFAAWADVTEISGMLQPLPVTSTPAAGSATWTDSAPLRERTLWTMVRESSAPITAILALDVQDLDLDDRRAITGVVSWRSATARLLTELVADRTHGPVFLSERRPGPGRPAATRDLCPVTGRRRLSYERAEYLCKQATGGTLRRLRA
;
A
#
# COMPACT_ATOMS: atom_id res chain seq x y z
N MET A 1 7.83 38.56 30.19
CA MET A 1 8.74 37.51 29.68
C MET A 1 7.90 36.27 29.56
N THR A 2 7.50 35.95 28.33
CA THR A 2 6.46 34.97 28.02
C THR A 2 6.92 34.25 26.77
N GLU A 3 7.06 32.93 26.85
CA GLU A 3 7.59 32.10 25.77
C GLU A 3 6.65 32.10 24.55
N PRO A 4 7.18 32.10 23.32
CA PRO A 4 6.37 31.95 22.12
C PRO A 4 5.92 30.49 21.94
N PRO A 5 4.70 30.24 21.41
CA PRO A 5 4.16 28.89 21.30
C PRO A 5 4.85 28.06 20.22
N ALA A 6 5.04 26.76 20.49
CA ALA A 6 5.60 25.79 19.54
C ALA A 6 4.62 25.51 18.38
N THR A 7 4.71 26.31 17.32
CA THR A 7 3.86 26.20 16.13
C THR A 7 4.24 25.03 15.24
N ALA A 8 3.23 24.34 14.73
CA ALA A 8 3.39 23.15 13.91
C ALA A 8 3.53 23.44 12.41
N GLY A 9 4.14 22.50 11.71
CA GLY A 9 4.17 22.47 10.25
C GLY A 9 4.19 21.06 9.69
N THR A 10 3.81 20.96 8.43
CA THR A 10 3.77 19.70 7.69
C THR A 10 5.15 19.32 7.16
N PRO A 11 5.46 18.01 7.07
CA PRO A 11 6.48 17.57 6.12
C PRO A 11 5.99 17.95 4.72
N ASP A 12 6.89 18.38 3.84
CA ASP A 12 6.45 18.95 2.58
C ASP A 12 5.82 17.89 1.67
N MET A 13 4.58 18.11 1.29
CA MET A 13 3.76 17.14 0.57
C MET A 13 3.26 17.74 -0.73
N ALA A 14 4.23 18.03 -1.59
CA ALA A 14 4.04 18.07 -3.04
C ALA A 14 4.97 17.01 -3.65
N ALA A 15 4.40 15.83 -3.90
CA ALA A 15 5.00 14.58 -4.38
C ALA A 15 5.99 13.85 -3.43
N ASN A 16 5.73 12.55 -3.23
CA ASN A 16 6.61 11.59 -2.54
C ASN A 16 6.83 10.35 -3.46
N ALA A 17 8.09 9.99 -3.74
CA ALA A 17 8.65 8.71 -4.26
C ALA A 17 10.06 8.90 -4.93
N GLY A 18 11.24 8.61 -4.30
CA GLY A 18 12.65 8.85 -4.80
C GLY A 18 13.99 8.59 -3.99
N THR A 19 14.72 9.63 -3.51
CA THR A 19 15.92 9.77 -2.58
C THR A 19 17.21 8.85 -2.46
N SER A 20 18.43 9.45 -2.25
CA SER A 20 19.83 8.94 -2.04
C SER A 20 20.85 8.68 -3.21
N GLY A 21 22.16 9.04 -3.13
CA GLY A 21 22.68 10.39 -3.43
C GLY A 21 23.59 11.13 -2.41
N VAL A 22 24.91 10.86 -2.33
CA VAL A 22 25.96 11.90 -2.07
C VAL A 22 27.31 11.55 -2.74
N ALA A 23 27.88 12.45 -3.55
CA ALA A 23 29.34 12.54 -3.78
C ALA A 23 29.78 13.93 -4.30
N ALA A 24 31.03 14.32 -3.99
CA ALA A 24 31.58 15.68 -4.11
C ALA A 24 31.86 16.20 -5.53
N ASN A 25 31.96 17.53 -5.63
CA ASN A 25 32.18 18.31 -6.85
C ASN A 25 33.65 18.82 -6.94
N VAL A 26 34.29 18.70 -8.11
CA VAL A 26 35.53 19.43 -8.46
C VAL A 26 35.41 19.95 -9.89
N GLY A 27 35.67 21.25 -10.09
CA GLY A 27 35.37 21.98 -11.31
C GLY A 27 36.33 21.74 -12.48
N ALA A 28 35.83 22.00 -13.70
CA ALA A 28 36.62 21.92 -14.93
C ALA A 28 37.48 23.18 -15.14
N GLY A 29 38.77 22.99 -15.38
CA GLY A 29 39.73 23.99 -15.83
C GLY A 29 40.78 23.33 -16.72
N GLY A 30 40.80 23.70 -18.01
CA GLY A 30 41.31 22.87 -19.10
C GLY A 30 42.74 22.32 -19.00
N VAL A 31 42.92 21.12 -19.54
CA VAL A 31 44.23 20.57 -19.92
C VAL A 31 44.10 19.85 -21.27
N ALA A 32 44.70 20.40 -22.32
CA ALA A 32 45.04 19.64 -23.52
C ALA A 32 46.41 18.98 -23.28
N ALA A 33 46.42 17.74 -22.79
CA ALA A 33 47.64 16.94 -22.68
C ALA A 33 47.34 15.45 -22.82
N ASN A 34 48.19 14.79 -23.60
CA ASN A 34 48.22 13.36 -23.96
C ASN A 34 47.40 12.41 -23.05
N VAL A 35 46.19 12.09 -23.48
CA VAL A 35 45.24 11.28 -22.72
C VAL A 35 45.47 9.80 -23.02
N GLY A 36 46.04 9.04 -22.06
CA GLY A 36 46.16 7.59 -22.18
C GLY A 36 44.80 6.89 -22.32
N ALA A 37 44.79 5.64 -22.80
CA ALA A 37 43.58 4.91 -23.21
C ALA A 37 42.39 4.98 -22.21
N GLY A 38 42.65 4.92 -20.90
CA GLY A 38 41.61 5.05 -19.87
C GLY A 38 40.89 6.40 -19.84
N GLY A 39 41.57 7.50 -20.20
CA GLY A 39 40.96 8.81 -20.30
C GLY A 39 40.22 9.03 -21.63
N VAL A 40 40.64 8.38 -22.72
CA VAL A 40 39.91 8.42 -24.00
C VAL A 40 38.53 7.77 -23.85
N ALA A 41 38.45 6.66 -23.11
CA ALA A 41 37.17 6.05 -22.74
C ALA A 41 36.29 6.98 -21.89
N ALA A 42 36.88 7.73 -20.94
CA ALA A 42 36.14 8.72 -20.14
C ALA A 42 35.62 9.89 -20.99
N VAL A 43 36.41 10.39 -21.95
CA VAL A 43 35.99 11.42 -22.92
C VAL A 43 34.86 10.89 -23.81
N ALA A 44 34.97 9.66 -24.33
CA ALA A 44 33.91 9.03 -25.11
C ALA A 44 32.61 8.87 -24.31
N GLY A 45 32.68 8.46 -23.04
CA GLY A 45 31.51 8.39 -22.15
C GLY A 45 30.89 9.75 -21.79
N ALA A 46 31.69 10.82 -21.75
CA ALA A 46 31.20 12.19 -21.58
C ALA A 46 30.50 12.71 -22.84
N VAL A 47 31.14 12.56 -24.01
CA VAL A 47 30.57 12.90 -25.32
C VAL A 47 29.27 12.13 -25.57
N TRP A 48 29.23 10.84 -25.24
CA TRP A 48 28.03 10.01 -25.42
C TRP A 48 26.85 10.54 -24.61
N ARG A 49 27.02 10.85 -23.32
CA ARG A 49 25.94 11.43 -22.48
C ARG A 49 25.45 12.79 -22.99
N GLN A 50 26.31 13.55 -23.68
CA GLN A 50 25.94 14.84 -24.25
C GLN A 50 25.23 14.74 -25.62
N GLU A 51 25.69 13.86 -26.51
CA GLU A 51 25.29 13.86 -27.92
C GLU A 51 24.41 12.67 -28.35
N SER A 52 24.30 11.61 -27.53
CA SER A 52 23.54 10.38 -27.85
C SER A 52 22.10 10.66 -28.28
N ALA A 53 21.35 11.48 -27.54
CA ALA A 53 19.97 11.82 -27.88
C ALA A 53 19.82 12.47 -29.26
N ARG A 54 20.78 13.32 -29.67
CA ARG A 54 20.79 13.94 -31.01
C ARG A 54 21.14 12.92 -32.09
N ILE A 55 22.10 12.03 -31.81
CA ILE A 55 22.52 10.97 -32.73
C ILE A 55 21.36 9.99 -32.96
N VAL A 56 20.77 9.44 -31.88
CA VAL A 56 19.65 8.50 -31.95
C VAL A 56 18.40 9.16 -32.55
N GLY A 57 18.09 10.41 -32.20
CA GLY A 57 16.97 11.15 -32.80
C GLY A 57 17.12 11.36 -34.31
N GLY A 58 18.31 11.79 -34.76
CA GLY A 58 18.60 11.97 -36.18
C GLY A 58 18.61 10.67 -36.99
N LEU A 59 18.90 9.53 -36.34
CA LEU A 59 18.82 8.20 -36.95
C LEU A 59 17.38 7.65 -36.95
N LEU A 60 16.60 7.92 -35.90
CA LEU A 60 15.19 7.55 -35.80
C LEU A 60 14.37 8.11 -36.96
N ARG A 61 14.68 9.34 -37.41
CA ARG A 61 14.09 9.91 -38.63
C ARG A 61 14.45 9.17 -39.92
N MET A 62 15.59 8.47 -39.97
CA MET A 62 16.06 7.72 -41.15
C MET A 62 15.57 6.27 -41.19
N VAL A 63 15.41 5.62 -40.03
CA VAL A 63 15.11 4.18 -39.95
C VAL A 63 13.77 3.85 -39.29
N HIS A 64 13.09 4.86 -38.72
CA HIS A 64 11.78 4.75 -38.06
C HIS A 64 11.67 3.71 -36.92
N ASP A 65 12.81 3.25 -36.39
CA ASP A 65 12.93 2.26 -35.33
C ASP A 65 13.96 2.74 -34.29
N VAL A 66 13.54 2.85 -33.02
CA VAL A 66 14.39 3.32 -31.90
C VAL A 66 15.47 2.29 -31.54
N GLY A 67 15.19 0.99 -31.73
CA GLY A 67 16.15 -0.09 -31.54
C GLY A 67 17.30 0.01 -32.53
N LEU A 68 17.00 0.02 -33.83
CA LEU A 68 17.99 0.17 -34.90
C LEU A 68 18.74 1.50 -34.79
N ALA A 69 18.04 2.60 -34.47
CA ALA A 69 18.67 3.91 -34.28
C ALA A 69 19.68 3.92 -33.12
N GLU A 70 19.37 3.28 -31.99
CA GLU A 70 20.35 3.14 -30.89
C GLU A 70 21.50 2.20 -31.29
N GLU A 71 21.22 1.09 -31.98
CA GLU A 71 22.24 0.13 -32.42
C GLU A 71 23.30 0.77 -33.34
N PHE A 72 22.88 1.53 -34.36
CA PHE A 72 23.83 2.24 -35.24
C PHE A 72 24.61 3.35 -34.50
N ALA A 73 24.02 3.94 -33.46
CA ALA A 73 24.69 4.92 -32.62
C ALA A 73 25.73 4.25 -31.68
N GLN A 74 25.42 3.08 -31.12
CA GLN A 74 26.36 2.27 -30.34
C GLN A 74 27.52 1.75 -31.20
N ASP A 75 27.24 1.29 -32.43
CA ASP A 75 28.26 0.93 -33.43
C ASP A 75 29.27 2.06 -33.67
N ALA A 76 28.80 3.31 -33.72
CA ALA A 76 29.65 4.48 -33.85
C ALA A 76 30.47 4.77 -32.58
N LEU A 77 29.92 4.52 -31.39
CA LEU A 77 30.64 4.62 -30.12
C LEU A 77 31.73 3.54 -30.00
N VAL A 78 31.47 2.31 -30.42
CA VAL A 78 32.48 1.24 -30.49
C VAL A 78 33.63 1.66 -31.42
N ALA A 79 33.31 2.15 -32.62
CA ALA A 79 34.31 2.66 -33.56
C ALA A 79 35.12 3.85 -33.00
N ALA A 80 34.53 4.69 -32.14
CA ALA A 80 35.26 5.74 -31.42
C ALA A 80 36.23 5.15 -30.38
N LEU A 81 35.78 4.18 -29.57
CA LEU A 81 36.59 3.53 -28.55
C LEU A 81 37.77 2.73 -29.14
N GLU A 82 37.62 2.16 -30.33
CA GLU A 82 38.70 1.49 -31.07
C GLU A 82 39.69 2.49 -31.67
N ARG A 83 39.20 3.61 -32.20
CA ARG A 83 40.00 4.48 -33.09
C ARG A 83 40.61 5.70 -32.40
N TRP A 84 39.91 6.35 -31.48
CA TRP A 84 40.41 7.54 -30.79
C TRP A 84 41.67 7.30 -29.93
N PRO A 85 41.94 6.10 -29.35
CA PRO A 85 43.21 5.83 -28.68
C PRO A 85 44.43 5.81 -29.62
N VAL A 86 44.22 5.68 -30.94
CA VAL A 86 45.28 5.62 -31.96
C VAL A 86 45.37 6.94 -32.72
N ASP A 87 44.24 7.42 -33.25
CA ASP A 87 44.16 8.61 -34.11
C ASP A 87 43.98 9.93 -33.31
N GLY A 88 43.74 9.84 -32.00
CA GLY A 88 43.33 10.96 -31.16
C GLY A 88 41.81 11.21 -31.18
N VAL A 89 41.34 12.03 -30.23
CA VAL A 89 39.93 12.48 -30.18
C VAL A 89 39.74 13.60 -31.22
N PRO A 90 38.77 13.50 -32.16
CA PRO A 90 38.52 14.55 -33.15
C PRO A 90 38.07 15.88 -32.54
N ASP A 91 38.34 17.01 -33.21
CA ASP A 91 37.91 18.36 -32.76
C ASP A 91 36.38 18.51 -32.61
N SER A 92 35.60 17.67 -33.29
CA SER A 92 34.13 17.64 -33.18
C SER A 92 33.63 16.19 -32.99
N PRO A 93 33.76 15.62 -31.78
CA PRO A 93 33.45 14.22 -31.51
C PRO A 93 32.01 13.82 -31.85
N GLY A 94 31.03 14.66 -31.53
CA GLY A 94 29.61 14.41 -31.82
C GLY A 94 29.30 14.34 -33.33
N ALA A 95 29.90 15.25 -34.12
CA ALA A 95 29.74 15.25 -35.57
C ALA A 95 30.40 14.02 -36.22
N TRP A 96 31.54 13.58 -35.67
CA TRP A 96 32.20 12.33 -36.08
C TRP A 96 31.30 11.11 -35.81
N LEU A 97 30.78 10.97 -34.59
CA LEU A 97 29.87 9.88 -34.20
C LEU A 97 28.62 9.85 -35.08
N MET A 98 27.95 11.00 -35.26
CA MET A 98 26.80 11.15 -36.15
C MET A 98 27.12 10.70 -37.59
N THR A 99 28.30 11.04 -38.11
CA THR A 99 28.72 10.66 -39.46
C THR A 99 28.91 9.16 -39.61
N ILE A 100 29.55 8.50 -38.63
CA ILE A 100 29.73 7.04 -38.63
C ILE A 100 28.39 6.32 -38.50
N ALA A 101 27.53 6.76 -37.58
CA ALA A 101 26.22 6.14 -37.37
C ALA A 101 25.31 6.28 -38.60
N LYS A 102 25.28 7.45 -39.25
CA LYS A 102 24.53 7.65 -40.50
C LYS A 102 25.01 6.74 -41.63
N ARG A 103 26.33 6.50 -41.75
CA ARG A 103 26.88 5.55 -42.73
C ARG A 103 26.39 4.12 -42.45
N ARG A 104 26.43 3.67 -41.19
CA ARG A 104 25.91 2.35 -40.77
C ARG A 104 24.41 2.20 -41.10
N ALA A 105 23.60 3.21 -40.81
CA ALA A 105 22.17 3.21 -41.15
C ALA A 105 21.91 3.15 -42.67
N VAL A 106 22.61 3.95 -43.48
CA VAL A 106 22.51 3.89 -44.95
C VAL A 106 22.93 2.53 -45.50
N ASP A 107 24.00 1.94 -44.97
CA ASP A 107 24.48 0.62 -45.40
C ASP A 107 23.53 -0.51 -44.97
N HIS A 108 22.79 -0.35 -43.87
CA HIS A 108 21.71 -1.26 -43.49
C HIS A 108 20.52 -1.13 -44.45
N LEU A 109 20.00 0.09 -44.67
CA LEU A 109 18.89 0.34 -45.61
C LEU A 109 19.20 -0.19 -47.01
N ARG A 110 20.42 0.03 -47.53
CA ARG A 110 20.86 -0.55 -48.82
C ARG A 110 20.85 -2.08 -48.87
N ARG A 111 20.97 -2.77 -47.74
CA ARG A 111 20.90 -4.25 -47.66
C ARG A 111 19.47 -4.74 -47.53
N THR A 112 18.62 -4.08 -46.75
CA THR A 112 17.21 -4.48 -46.55
C THR A 112 16.34 -4.11 -47.74
N THR A 113 16.55 -2.94 -48.36
CA THR A 113 15.86 -2.48 -49.58
C THR A 113 16.34 -3.21 -50.85
N ARG A 114 17.23 -4.21 -50.76
CA ARG A 114 17.74 -4.96 -51.92
C ARG A 114 16.71 -5.93 -52.55
N LEU A 115 15.44 -5.82 -52.17
CA LEU A 115 14.28 -6.49 -52.77
C LEU A 115 13.37 -5.55 -53.58
N GLU A 116 13.53 -4.21 -53.52
CA GLU A 116 12.81 -3.28 -54.40
C GLU A 116 13.53 -1.90 -54.49
N PRO A 117 13.73 -1.30 -55.68
CA PRO A 117 14.58 -0.11 -55.82
C PRO A 117 13.85 1.19 -55.48
N LEU A 118 13.86 1.59 -54.20
CA LEU A 118 13.48 2.95 -53.81
C LEU A 118 14.57 3.97 -54.16
N ALA A 119 14.54 4.43 -55.42
CA ALA A 119 15.28 5.59 -55.88
C ALA A 119 14.60 6.89 -55.43
N GLN A 120 14.93 7.35 -54.22
CA GLN A 120 14.77 8.74 -53.80
C GLN A 120 15.68 9.02 -52.60
N SER A 121 16.75 9.79 -52.79
CA SER A 121 17.47 10.39 -51.68
C SER A 121 16.53 11.38 -50.99
N PRO A 122 16.35 11.32 -49.66
CA PRO A 122 15.70 12.40 -48.93
C PRO A 122 16.66 13.59 -48.82
N GLU A 123 16.76 14.37 -49.91
CA GLU A 123 17.05 15.80 -49.80
C GLU A 123 15.82 16.50 -49.19
N GLN A 124 15.54 16.18 -47.93
CA GLN A 124 14.72 17.03 -47.10
C GLN A 124 15.58 18.21 -46.67
N ALA A 125 15.01 19.42 -46.74
CA ALA A 125 15.63 20.62 -46.23
C ALA A 125 16.10 20.40 -44.76
N PRO A 126 17.16 21.09 -44.31
CA PRO A 126 17.64 20.96 -42.94
C PRO A 126 16.65 21.58 -41.95
N GLU A 127 15.60 20.83 -41.62
CA GLU A 127 14.82 20.98 -40.39
C GLU A 127 15.79 21.09 -39.20
N PRO A 128 15.56 22.03 -38.27
CA PRO A 128 16.49 22.28 -37.18
C PRO A 128 16.63 21.04 -36.30
N ALA A 129 17.88 20.66 -36.00
CA ALA A 129 18.23 19.43 -35.27
C ALA A 129 17.67 19.32 -33.83
N GLY A 130 16.87 20.29 -33.37
CA GLY A 130 16.09 20.20 -32.15
C GLY A 130 14.86 19.29 -32.28
N ASP A 131 14.18 19.27 -33.44
CA ASP A 131 12.98 18.45 -33.65
C ASP A 131 13.29 16.94 -33.55
N ASP A 132 14.46 16.50 -34.05
CA ASP A 132 14.93 15.11 -33.94
C ASP A 132 15.02 14.61 -32.48
N VAL A 133 15.36 15.47 -31.52
CA VAL A 133 15.43 15.11 -30.08
C VAL A 133 14.05 15.13 -29.44
N LEU A 134 13.20 16.12 -29.78
CA LEU A 134 11.82 16.19 -29.30
C LEU A 134 11.03 14.95 -29.75
N ARG A 135 11.23 14.55 -31.01
CA ARG A 135 10.75 13.30 -31.62
C ARG A 135 11.20 12.06 -30.85
N LEU A 136 12.47 11.95 -30.51
CA LEU A 136 12.95 10.84 -29.68
C LEU A 136 12.28 10.81 -28.29
N MET A 137 12.07 11.97 -27.65
CA MET A 137 11.36 12.05 -26.36
C MET A 137 9.91 11.59 -26.47
N PHE A 138 9.16 12.03 -27.48
CA PHE A 138 7.78 11.60 -27.71
C PHE A 138 7.69 10.10 -28.03
N THR A 139 8.57 9.56 -28.86
CA THR A 139 8.59 8.12 -29.16
C THR A 139 8.98 7.29 -27.94
N ALA A 140 9.98 7.70 -27.15
CA ALA A 140 10.37 7.00 -25.92
C ALA A 140 9.30 7.05 -24.82
N CYS A 141 8.46 8.08 -24.83
CA CYS A 141 7.32 8.25 -23.93
C CYS A 141 5.98 7.78 -24.52
N HIS A 142 5.94 7.08 -25.66
CA HIS A 142 4.68 6.79 -26.33
C HIS A 142 3.71 5.96 -25.44
N PRO A 143 2.41 6.31 -25.32
CA PRO A 143 1.46 5.63 -24.42
C PRO A 143 1.21 4.13 -24.68
N VAL A 144 1.68 3.57 -25.80
CA VAL A 144 1.70 2.10 -26.04
C VAL A 144 2.62 1.37 -25.04
N LEU A 145 3.56 2.10 -24.43
CA LEU A 145 4.51 1.58 -23.45
C LEU A 145 3.97 1.72 -22.03
N GLN A 146 4.19 0.69 -21.21
CA GLN A 146 3.92 0.73 -19.77
C GLN A 146 4.74 1.84 -19.08
N PRO A 147 4.26 2.45 -17.97
CA PRO A 147 4.92 3.59 -17.33
C PRO A 147 6.41 3.38 -17.03
N GLU A 148 6.78 2.23 -16.47
CA GLU A 148 8.16 1.92 -16.13
C GLU A 148 9.03 1.72 -17.37
N ALA A 149 8.43 1.26 -18.48
CA ALA A 149 9.08 1.11 -19.76
C ALA A 149 9.34 2.48 -20.43
N ARG A 150 8.38 3.42 -20.35
CA ARG A 150 8.58 4.82 -20.78
C ARG A 150 9.75 5.48 -20.04
N VAL A 151 9.80 5.32 -18.72
CA VAL A 151 10.88 5.85 -17.86
C VAL A 151 12.24 5.22 -18.20
N ALA A 152 12.32 3.88 -18.21
CA ALA A 152 13.59 3.18 -18.48
C ALA A 152 14.12 3.43 -19.90
N LEU A 153 13.24 3.48 -20.91
CA LEU A 153 13.63 3.79 -22.28
C LEU A 153 14.10 5.25 -22.41
N THR A 154 13.38 6.21 -21.83
CA THR A 154 13.75 7.64 -21.87
C THR A 154 15.10 7.88 -21.19
N LEU A 155 15.35 7.28 -20.02
CA LEU A 155 16.65 7.37 -19.36
C LEU A 155 17.77 6.73 -20.19
N ARG A 156 17.46 5.67 -20.95
CA ARG A 156 18.44 5.03 -21.81
C ARG A 156 18.79 5.85 -23.05
N VAL A 157 17.79 6.27 -23.83
CA VAL A 157 17.99 6.84 -25.18
C VAL A 157 18.07 8.37 -25.21
N VAL A 158 17.45 9.05 -24.24
CA VAL A 158 17.48 10.53 -24.14
C VAL A 158 18.47 11.00 -23.07
N ALA A 159 18.48 10.34 -21.90
CA ALA A 159 19.43 10.68 -20.85
C ALA A 159 20.83 10.05 -21.03
N GLY A 160 20.92 8.96 -21.82
CA GLY A 160 22.19 8.31 -22.13
C GLY A 160 22.76 7.44 -21.01
N LEU A 161 21.96 7.09 -19.98
CA LEU A 161 22.39 6.25 -18.86
C LEU A 161 22.63 4.80 -19.29
N SER A 162 23.52 4.11 -18.58
CA SER A 162 23.69 2.66 -18.66
C SER A 162 22.54 1.91 -17.96
N THR A 163 22.37 0.64 -18.32
CA THR A 163 21.43 -0.28 -17.69
C THR A 163 21.75 -0.52 -16.21
N THR A 164 23.03 -0.50 -15.83
CA THR A 164 23.50 -0.56 -14.45
C THR A 164 23.13 0.70 -13.65
N GLU A 165 23.32 1.89 -14.23
CA GLU A 165 22.94 3.16 -13.59
C GLU A 165 21.41 3.24 -13.39
N ILE A 166 20.62 2.87 -14.40
CA ILE A 166 19.15 2.80 -14.29
C ILE A 166 18.73 1.74 -13.26
N GLY A 167 19.38 0.57 -13.22
CA GLY A 167 19.10 -0.46 -12.22
C GLY A 167 19.33 0.02 -10.79
N ARG A 168 20.49 0.66 -10.55
CA ARG A 168 20.80 1.31 -9.27
C ARG A 168 19.81 2.41 -8.92
N ALA A 169 19.47 3.26 -9.89
CA ALA A 169 18.58 4.41 -9.74
C ALA A 169 17.14 4.06 -9.35
N PHE A 170 16.68 2.83 -9.59
CA PHE A 170 15.33 2.35 -9.25
C PHE A 170 15.36 1.14 -8.30
N LEU A 171 16.53 0.77 -7.76
CA LEU A 171 16.75 -0.43 -6.94
C LEU A 171 16.23 -1.74 -7.57
N VAL A 172 16.34 -1.82 -8.90
CA VAL A 172 15.91 -2.96 -9.72
C VAL A 172 17.13 -3.65 -10.33
N ALA A 173 17.17 -4.99 -10.26
CA ALA A 173 18.25 -5.78 -10.83
C ALA A 173 18.43 -5.48 -12.34
N GLU A 174 19.67 -5.22 -12.77
CA GLU A 174 20.00 -4.83 -14.15
C GLU A 174 19.38 -5.73 -15.25
N PRO A 175 19.31 -7.07 -15.14
CA PRO A 175 18.65 -7.92 -16.13
C PRO A 175 17.16 -7.60 -16.35
N VAL A 176 16.47 -7.05 -15.35
CA VAL A 176 15.08 -6.59 -15.46
C VAL A 176 15.01 -5.32 -16.29
N ILE A 177 15.94 -4.37 -16.10
CA ILE A 177 16.05 -3.15 -16.89
C ILE A 177 16.38 -3.47 -18.35
N VAL A 178 17.34 -4.37 -18.60
CA VAL A 178 17.69 -4.85 -19.95
C VAL A 178 16.46 -5.43 -20.66
N ARG A 179 15.72 -6.34 -19.99
CA ARG A 179 14.48 -6.91 -20.55
C ARG A 179 13.40 -5.86 -20.80
N ARG A 180 13.25 -4.90 -19.88
CA ARG A 180 12.25 -3.81 -19.98
C ARG A 180 12.52 -2.90 -21.17
N ILE A 181 13.78 -2.48 -21.39
CA ILE A 181 14.18 -1.64 -22.53
C ILE A 181 14.06 -2.42 -23.85
N ALA A 182 14.52 -3.68 -23.89
CA ALA A 182 14.39 -4.52 -25.09
C ALA A 182 12.92 -4.80 -25.47
N GLY A 183 12.06 -5.00 -24.46
CA GLY A 183 10.61 -5.09 -24.66
C GLY A 183 10.02 -3.80 -25.21
N ALA A 184 10.36 -2.64 -24.61
CA ALA A 184 9.87 -1.33 -25.03
C ALA A 184 10.21 -1.02 -26.50
N LYS A 185 11.47 -1.24 -26.90
CA LYS A 185 11.92 -1.09 -28.30
C LYS A 185 11.10 -1.95 -29.26
N ARG A 186 10.89 -3.23 -28.92
CA ARG A 186 10.11 -4.15 -29.76
C ARG A 186 8.65 -3.68 -29.90
N THR A 187 8.01 -3.28 -28.80
CA THR A 187 6.63 -2.77 -28.82
C THR A 187 6.49 -1.50 -29.66
N LEU A 188 7.49 -0.60 -29.66
CA LEU A 188 7.49 0.58 -30.54
C LEU A 188 7.62 0.20 -32.02
N ALA A 189 8.52 -0.73 -32.34
CA ALA A 189 8.73 -1.22 -33.71
C ALA A 189 7.48 -1.96 -34.25
N GLU A 190 6.89 -2.85 -33.45
CA GLU A 190 5.65 -3.57 -33.78
C GLU A 190 4.45 -2.63 -33.96
N ALA A 191 4.39 -1.53 -33.20
CA ALA A 191 3.30 -0.56 -33.27
C ALA A 191 3.43 0.45 -34.44
N GLY A 192 4.59 0.53 -35.12
CA GLY A 192 4.79 1.43 -36.25
C GLY A 192 4.51 2.90 -35.95
N VAL A 193 4.89 3.36 -34.74
CA VAL A 193 4.44 4.64 -34.15
C VAL A 193 4.77 5.84 -35.04
N ALA A 194 3.73 6.47 -35.60
CA ALA A 194 3.85 7.75 -36.28
C ALA A 194 4.13 8.89 -35.29
N TYR A 195 4.83 9.93 -35.74
CA TYR A 195 5.16 11.10 -34.91
C TYR A 195 3.96 12.05 -34.80
N GLU A 196 3.33 12.08 -33.63
CA GLU A 196 2.29 13.06 -33.28
C GLU A 196 2.70 13.89 -32.04
N PRO A 197 3.09 15.17 -32.19
CA PRO A 197 3.66 15.96 -31.09
C PRO A 197 2.72 16.23 -29.91
N SER A 198 1.44 16.49 -30.19
CA SER A 198 0.52 17.11 -29.21
C SER A 198 0.01 16.15 -28.15
N ALA A 199 -0.34 14.92 -28.53
CA ALA A 199 -0.78 13.88 -27.58
C ALA A 199 0.37 13.36 -26.69
N ALA A 200 1.61 13.44 -27.17
CA ALA A 200 2.78 12.91 -26.47
C ALA A 200 3.35 13.84 -25.39
N LEU A 201 3.11 15.16 -25.44
CA LEU A 201 3.69 16.11 -24.50
C LEU A 201 3.31 15.83 -23.04
N ALA A 202 2.03 15.57 -22.77
CA ALA A 202 1.57 15.24 -21.41
C ALA A 202 2.31 14.01 -20.84
N SER A 203 2.57 13.01 -21.69
CA SER A 203 3.32 11.80 -21.31
C SER A 203 4.82 12.05 -21.09
N VAL A 204 5.44 12.97 -21.84
CA VAL A 204 6.85 13.35 -21.58
C VAL A 204 6.96 14.11 -20.26
N LEU A 205 6.04 15.04 -20.00
CA LEU A 205 6.00 15.79 -18.74
C LEU A 205 5.80 14.84 -17.55
N GLU A 206 4.89 13.86 -17.67
CA GLU A 206 4.70 12.78 -16.69
C GLU A 206 6.00 12.01 -16.44
N VAL A 207 6.68 11.53 -17.49
CA VAL A 207 7.92 10.75 -17.36
C VAL A 207 9.06 11.57 -16.74
N VAL A 208 9.26 12.83 -17.17
CA VAL A 208 10.28 13.72 -16.60
C VAL A 208 9.99 14.00 -15.13
N TYR A 209 8.72 14.24 -14.76
CA TYR A 209 8.35 14.46 -13.36
C TYR A 209 8.46 13.19 -12.51
N LEU A 210 8.17 12.00 -13.05
CA LEU A 210 8.40 10.72 -12.37
C LEU A 210 9.90 10.49 -12.09
N ILE A 211 10.79 10.80 -13.04
CA ILE A 211 12.24 10.73 -12.83
C ILE A 211 12.70 11.74 -11.78
N PHE A 212 12.17 12.98 -11.81
CA PHE A 212 12.48 13.99 -10.79
C PHE A 212 12.02 13.56 -9.40
N ASN A 213 10.78 13.09 -9.30
CA ASN A 213 10.23 12.55 -8.06
C ASN A 213 11.13 11.42 -7.56
N GLU A 214 11.56 10.48 -8.43
CA GLU A 214 12.44 9.36 -8.04
C GLU A 214 13.85 9.82 -7.61
N GLY A 215 14.23 11.07 -7.87
CA GLY A 215 15.34 11.71 -7.16
C GLY A 215 14.97 12.35 -5.82
N TYR A 216 13.73 12.79 -5.67
CA TYR A 216 13.28 13.77 -4.68
C TYR A 216 12.76 13.22 -3.33
N SER A 217 12.08 12.06 -3.22
CA SER A 217 11.57 11.57 -1.89
C SER A 217 11.43 10.02 -1.68
N ALA A 218 12.43 9.23 -1.21
CA ALA A 218 12.53 7.76 -1.40
C ALA A 218 11.36 6.87 -1.02
N THR A 219 10.95 6.11 -2.03
CA THR A 219 10.20 4.87 -1.94
C THR A 219 10.94 3.80 -1.12
N SER A 220 12.27 3.74 -1.21
CA SER A 220 13.10 2.69 -0.59
C SER A 220 14.60 3.02 -0.58
N GLY A 221 15.34 2.43 0.36
CA GLY A 221 16.76 2.68 0.62
C GLY A 221 17.00 3.49 1.90
N ASP A 222 18.27 3.66 2.27
CA ASP A 222 18.69 4.28 3.54
C ASP A 222 18.77 5.83 3.50
N ASP A 223 18.32 6.45 2.41
CA ASP A 223 19.08 7.55 1.81
C ASP A 223 18.12 8.65 1.25
N LEU A 224 18.36 9.96 1.53
CA LEU A 224 17.36 11.07 1.54
C LEU A 224 17.34 12.25 0.48
N ILE A 225 18.12 12.28 -0.64
CA ILE A 225 17.90 12.89 -2.03
C ILE A 225 18.80 12.29 -3.17
N ARG A 226 18.28 11.55 -4.21
CA ARG A 226 19.09 11.02 -5.34
C ARG A 226 19.43 12.19 -6.28
N ALA A 227 20.46 12.94 -5.90
CA ALA A 227 20.81 14.21 -6.54
C ALA A 227 21.00 14.05 -8.05
N ASP A 228 21.63 12.95 -8.50
CA ASP A 228 21.89 12.69 -9.92
C ASP A 228 20.60 12.56 -10.74
N LEU A 229 19.55 11.90 -10.22
CA LEU A 229 18.25 11.81 -10.90
C LEU A 229 17.52 13.15 -10.92
N CYS A 230 17.56 13.92 -9.84
CA CYS A 230 17.00 15.27 -9.82
C CYS A 230 17.67 16.17 -10.88
N LEU A 231 18.99 16.10 -10.97
CA LEU A 231 19.79 16.87 -11.93
C LEU A 231 19.52 16.43 -13.38
N GLU A 232 19.37 15.13 -13.63
CA GLU A 232 19.06 14.62 -14.96
C GLU A 232 17.62 14.96 -15.38
N ALA A 233 16.63 14.83 -14.50
CA ALA A 233 15.27 15.28 -14.80
C ALA A 233 15.19 16.80 -15.04
N LEU A 234 15.97 17.61 -14.30
CA LEU A 234 16.13 19.04 -14.59
C LEU A 234 16.80 19.29 -15.95
N ARG A 235 17.77 18.46 -16.37
CA ARG A 235 18.39 18.54 -17.70
C ARG A 235 17.35 18.25 -18.79
N LEU A 236 16.58 17.17 -18.65
CA LEU A 236 15.51 16.77 -19.58
C LEU A 236 14.38 17.81 -19.64
N GLY A 237 13.95 18.36 -18.49
CA GLY A 237 12.92 19.39 -18.44
C GLY A 237 13.36 20.70 -19.09
N ARG A 238 14.58 21.17 -18.81
CA ARG A 238 15.15 22.38 -19.47
C ARG A 238 15.32 22.19 -20.97
N LEU A 239 15.70 20.98 -21.41
CA LEU A 239 15.77 20.61 -22.83
C LEU A 239 14.38 20.69 -23.47
N LEU A 240 13.37 20.05 -22.87
CA LEU A 240 11.99 20.08 -23.35
C LEU A 240 11.43 21.51 -23.45
N ALA A 241 11.61 22.33 -22.41
CA ALA A 241 11.17 23.72 -22.40
C ALA A 241 11.94 24.63 -23.39
N GLY A 242 13.13 24.21 -23.83
CA GLY A 242 13.88 24.86 -24.91
C GLY A 242 13.44 24.43 -26.30
N LEU A 243 12.95 23.19 -26.46
CA LEU A 243 12.43 22.63 -27.71
C LEU A 243 10.95 22.99 -27.96
N ALA A 244 10.19 23.25 -26.89
CA ALA A 244 8.78 23.61 -26.93
C ALA A 244 8.53 24.94 -26.17
N PRO A 245 9.06 26.08 -26.68
CA PRO A 245 9.09 27.35 -25.95
C PRO A 245 7.71 27.99 -25.74
N ASP A 246 6.72 27.61 -26.54
CA ASP A 246 5.31 28.01 -26.51
C ASP A 246 4.46 27.17 -25.54
N GLN A 247 5.01 26.13 -24.92
CA GLN A 247 4.26 25.20 -24.08
C GLN A 247 4.37 25.58 -22.60
N ALA A 248 3.32 26.23 -22.07
CA ALA A 248 3.27 26.72 -20.70
C ALA A 248 3.55 25.63 -19.64
N GLU A 249 3.05 24.41 -19.84
CA GLU A 249 3.26 23.28 -18.92
C GLU A 249 4.71 22.76 -18.89
N ALA A 250 5.48 22.90 -19.98
CA ALA A 250 6.89 22.54 -19.98
C ALA A 250 7.71 23.50 -19.12
N HIS A 251 7.46 24.82 -19.25
CA HIS A 251 8.06 25.83 -18.36
C HIS A 251 7.54 25.70 -16.92
N GLY A 252 6.26 25.34 -16.73
CA GLY A 252 5.68 25.06 -15.42
C GLY A 252 6.37 23.90 -14.70
N LEU A 253 6.59 22.78 -15.39
CA LEU A 253 7.32 21.63 -14.83
C LEU A 253 8.76 22.00 -14.47
N VAL A 254 9.47 22.75 -15.33
CA VAL A 254 10.81 23.26 -14.99
C VAL A 254 10.76 24.18 -13.76
N ALA A 255 9.80 25.11 -13.69
CA ALA A 255 9.65 26.01 -12.55
C ALA A 255 9.44 25.25 -11.23
N LEU A 256 8.58 24.23 -11.24
CA LEU A 256 8.33 23.34 -10.12
C LEU A 256 9.61 22.62 -9.67
N MET A 257 10.29 21.93 -10.59
CA MET A 257 11.50 21.15 -10.30
C MET A 257 12.67 22.02 -9.82
N GLU A 258 12.87 23.21 -10.41
CA GLU A 258 13.93 24.14 -9.99
C GLU A 258 13.71 24.62 -8.55
N ILE A 259 12.49 25.04 -8.22
CA ILE A 259 12.13 25.49 -6.86
C ILE A 259 12.19 24.34 -5.87
N GLN A 260 11.70 23.15 -6.24
CA GLN A 260 11.82 21.96 -5.43
C GLN A 260 13.30 21.59 -5.18
N GLN A 261 14.15 21.57 -6.21
CA GLN A 261 15.55 21.22 -6.05
C GLN A 261 16.37 22.25 -5.28
N SER A 262 15.97 23.53 -5.32
CA SER A 262 16.65 24.61 -4.57
C SER A 262 16.78 24.32 -3.06
N ARG A 263 15.92 23.46 -2.54
CA ARG A 263 15.82 23.13 -1.11
C ARG A 263 16.53 21.85 -0.70
N SER A 264 17.17 21.15 -1.63
CA SER A 264 17.86 19.87 -1.38
C SER A 264 18.78 19.92 -0.15
N ALA A 265 19.64 20.93 -0.08
CA ALA A 265 20.56 21.13 1.05
C ALA A 265 19.87 21.46 2.39
N ALA A 266 18.57 21.78 2.40
CA ALA A 266 17.80 22.13 3.60
C ALA A 266 16.77 21.06 4.00
N ARG A 267 16.64 19.97 3.23
CA ARG A 267 15.71 18.85 3.52
C ARG A 267 16.20 17.88 4.59
N THR A 268 17.52 17.78 4.77
CA THR A 268 18.13 16.88 5.74
C THR A 268 18.88 17.67 6.82
N GLY A 269 18.77 17.19 8.05
CA GLY A 269 19.54 17.68 9.19
C GLY A 269 20.92 17.04 9.28
N PRO A 270 21.72 17.39 10.31
CA PRO A 270 23.10 16.94 10.45
C PRO A 270 23.27 15.43 10.65
N ALA A 271 22.25 14.72 11.12
CA ALA A 271 22.23 13.27 11.28
C ALA A 271 21.53 12.55 10.11
N GLY A 272 21.20 13.29 9.03
CA GLY A 272 20.46 12.78 7.87
C GLY A 272 18.95 12.81 8.01
N GLU A 273 18.41 13.29 9.15
CA GLU A 273 16.99 13.26 9.48
C GLU A 273 16.14 14.20 8.58
N PRO A 274 14.89 13.84 8.23
CA PRO A 274 13.99 14.72 7.47
C PRO A 274 13.65 16.02 8.22
N VAL A 275 13.74 17.16 7.53
CA VAL A 275 13.38 18.49 8.04
C VAL A 275 12.09 19.00 7.37
N GLN A 276 11.06 19.29 8.18
CA GLN A 276 9.75 19.71 7.69
C GLN A 276 9.82 21.09 7.01
N LEU A 277 9.04 21.36 5.94
CA LEU A 277 9.16 22.57 5.10
C LEU A 277 9.32 23.88 5.90
N HIS A 278 8.52 24.05 6.94
CA HIS A 278 8.52 25.23 7.79
C HIS A 278 9.76 25.38 8.69
N GLU A 279 10.40 24.27 9.07
CA GLU A 279 11.64 24.23 9.86
C GLU A 279 12.88 24.36 8.98
N GLN A 280 12.75 24.19 7.66
CA GLN A 280 13.88 24.31 6.73
C GLN A 280 14.42 25.73 6.77
N ASN A 281 15.70 25.87 7.14
CA ASN A 281 16.41 27.14 7.07
C ASN A 281 16.44 27.63 5.60
N ARG A 282 15.61 28.63 5.30
CA ARG A 282 15.46 29.21 3.95
C ARG A 282 16.73 29.90 3.45
N GLY A 283 17.64 30.29 4.35
CA GLY A 283 18.98 30.76 3.99
C GLY A 283 19.89 29.69 3.39
N ARG A 284 19.56 28.40 3.56
CA ARG A 284 20.24 27.26 2.89
C ARG A 284 19.63 26.93 1.52
N TRP A 285 18.59 27.64 1.07
CA TRP A 285 17.96 27.39 -0.23
C TRP A 285 18.77 28.05 -1.36
N ASP A 286 18.99 27.32 -2.45
CA ASP A 286 19.77 27.76 -3.61
C ASP A 286 19.05 28.90 -4.36
N GLN A 287 19.60 30.10 -4.21
CA GLN A 287 19.06 31.34 -4.78
C GLN A 287 19.24 31.44 -6.31
N LEU A 288 20.06 30.59 -6.93
CA LEU A 288 20.16 30.48 -8.40
C LEU A 288 19.04 29.61 -8.95
N LEU A 289 18.77 28.46 -8.31
CA LEU A 289 17.65 27.57 -8.68
C LEU A 289 16.30 28.26 -8.47
N ILE A 290 16.09 28.99 -7.36
CA ILE A 290 14.88 29.81 -7.15
C ILE A 290 14.69 30.83 -8.28
N ARG A 291 15.76 31.58 -8.65
CA ARG A 291 15.69 32.58 -9.73
C ARG A 291 15.41 31.95 -11.09
N ARG A 292 15.96 30.77 -11.39
CA ARG A 292 15.63 29.99 -12.60
C ARG A 292 14.18 29.53 -12.60
N GLY A 293 13.68 29.03 -11.48
CA GLY A 293 12.29 28.62 -11.34
C GLY A 293 11.30 29.77 -11.54
N PHE A 294 11.60 30.95 -11.00
CA PHE A 294 10.82 32.16 -11.28
C PHE A 294 10.88 32.56 -12.75
N ALA A 295 12.05 32.56 -13.38
CA ALA A 295 12.18 32.87 -14.82
C ALA A 295 11.40 31.89 -15.70
N ALA A 296 11.40 30.60 -15.37
CA ALA A 296 10.56 29.60 -16.04
C ALA A 296 9.06 29.87 -15.80
N MET A 297 8.64 30.24 -14.59
CA MET A 297 7.24 30.61 -14.31
C MET A 297 6.79 31.87 -15.10
N LEU A 298 7.68 32.84 -15.32
CA LEU A 298 7.38 33.97 -16.22
C LEU A 298 7.15 33.49 -17.66
N ARG A 299 8.02 32.63 -18.20
CA ARG A 299 7.83 32.06 -19.55
C ARG A 299 6.55 31.25 -19.68
N ALA A 300 6.19 30.48 -18.64
CA ALA A 300 4.92 29.76 -18.60
C ALA A 300 3.70 30.71 -18.72
N ARG A 301 3.80 31.90 -18.10
CA ARG A 301 2.77 32.94 -18.21
C ARG A 301 2.78 33.66 -19.57
N GLU A 302 3.96 33.89 -20.15
CA GLU A 302 4.13 34.51 -21.47
C GLU A 302 3.62 33.63 -22.61
N ALA A 303 3.81 32.31 -22.52
CA ALA A 303 3.25 31.31 -23.42
C ALA A 303 1.70 31.31 -23.41
N GLY A 304 1.09 31.63 -22.28
CA GLY A 304 -0.36 31.77 -22.15
C GLY A 304 -1.12 30.44 -22.11
N GLY A 305 -2.42 30.50 -22.42
CA GLY A 305 -3.33 29.35 -22.33
C GLY A 305 -3.86 29.08 -20.91
N PRO A 306 -4.72 28.07 -20.74
CA PRO A 306 -5.21 27.64 -19.43
C PRO A 306 -4.10 26.96 -18.62
N ALA A 307 -3.99 27.27 -17.34
CA ALA A 307 -3.01 26.64 -16.45
C ALA A 307 -3.33 25.15 -16.25
N GLY A 308 -2.37 24.28 -16.61
CA GLY A 308 -2.45 22.85 -16.40
C GLY A 308 -1.90 22.43 -15.02
N PRO A 309 -1.71 21.11 -14.80
CA PRO A 309 -1.31 20.59 -13.49
C PRO A 309 0.08 21.07 -13.03
N TYR A 310 1.03 21.26 -13.94
CA TYR A 310 2.41 21.64 -13.59
C TYR A 310 2.53 23.15 -13.36
N VAL A 311 1.84 24.01 -14.13
CA VAL A 311 1.79 25.45 -13.86
C VAL A 311 1.11 25.73 -12.50
N LEU A 312 0.05 25.01 -12.14
CA LEU A 312 -0.60 25.15 -10.83
C LEU A 312 0.30 24.68 -9.68
N GLN A 313 0.99 23.54 -9.81
CA GLN A 313 1.95 23.07 -8.81
C GLN A 313 3.15 24.01 -8.68
N ALA A 314 3.68 24.53 -9.79
CA ALA A 314 4.74 25.54 -9.79
C ALA A 314 4.29 26.83 -9.09
N ALA A 315 3.05 27.29 -9.31
CA ALA A 315 2.50 28.45 -8.62
C ALA A 315 2.45 28.25 -7.09
N ILE A 316 2.14 27.04 -6.61
CA ILE A 316 2.20 26.68 -5.18
C ILE A 316 3.64 26.74 -4.67
N ALA A 317 4.58 26.12 -5.39
CA ALA A 317 6.01 26.16 -5.04
C ALA A 317 6.58 27.60 -5.01
N VAL A 318 6.14 28.46 -5.95
CA VAL A 318 6.48 29.89 -5.98
C VAL A 318 6.00 30.62 -4.73
N CYS A 319 4.79 30.33 -4.22
CA CYS A 319 4.29 30.96 -2.99
C CYS A 319 5.20 30.63 -1.79
N HIS A 320 5.71 29.39 -1.70
CA HIS A 320 6.70 29.04 -0.69
C HIS A 320 8.04 29.74 -0.91
N ALA A 321 8.54 29.79 -2.15
CA ALA A 321 9.84 30.40 -2.47
C ALA A 321 9.88 31.95 -2.38
N GLN A 322 8.72 32.62 -2.43
CA GLN A 322 8.63 34.08 -2.29
C GLN A 322 8.68 34.57 -0.85
N ALA A 323 8.21 33.77 0.11
CA ALA A 323 8.21 34.11 1.53
C ALA A 323 9.63 33.95 2.13
N ARG A 324 10.07 34.89 2.98
CA ARG A 324 11.44 34.87 3.56
C ARG A 324 11.52 33.98 4.79
N THR A 325 10.42 33.82 5.52
CA THR A 325 10.26 32.91 6.65
C THR A 325 9.07 31.97 6.43
N ALA A 326 8.85 31.00 7.33
CA ALA A 326 7.70 30.10 7.22
C ALA A 326 6.36 30.82 7.41
N GLU A 327 6.33 31.79 8.32
CA GLU A 327 5.17 32.57 8.76
C GLU A 327 4.70 33.53 7.68
N GLU A 328 5.60 34.04 6.84
CA GLU A 328 5.27 34.89 5.67
C GLU A 328 4.61 34.12 4.51
N THR A 329 4.43 32.80 4.61
CA THR A 329 3.87 31.98 3.52
C THR A 329 2.38 32.26 3.32
N ASP A 330 1.98 32.67 2.11
CA ASP A 330 0.58 32.94 1.74
C ASP A 330 -0.23 31.63 1.57
N TRP A 331 -0.65 31.07 2.70
CA TRP A 331 -1.46 29.86 2.75
C TRP A 331 -2.86 30.04 2.15
N ALA A 332 -3.43 31.24 2.19
CA ALA A 332 -4.75 31.52 1.60
C ALA A 332 -4.72 31.38 0.07
N ARG A 333 -3.66 31.89 -0.56
CA ARG A 333 -3.39 31.69 -1.99
C ARG A 333 -3.06 30.23 -2.31
N ILE A 334 -2.24 29.56 -1.50
CA ILE A 334 -1.91 28.14 -1.70
C ILE A 334 -3.18 27.27 -1.63
N ALA A 335 -4.07 27.50 -0.67
CA ALA A 335 -5.36 26.79 -0.58
C ALA A 335 -6.23 27.05 -1.83
N SER A 336 -6.24 28.28 -2.35
CA SER A 336 -6.97 28.66 -3.58
C SER A 336 -6.39 28.01 -4.84
N LEU A 337 -5.06 27.83 -4.90
CA LEU A 337 -4.38 27.09 -5.96
C LEU A 337 -4.67 25.59 -5.88
N TYR A 338 -4.72 25.00 -4.68
CA TYR A 338 -5.17 23.62 -4.49
C TYR A 338 -6.66 23.43 -4.81
N ASP A 339 -7.54 24.41 -4.55
CA ASP A 339 -8.93 24.39 -5.01
C ASP A 339 -9.01 24.31 -6.55
N ALA A 340 -8.14 25.02 -7.27
CA ALA A 340 -8.04 24.92 -8.72
C ALA A 340 -7.45 23.56 -9.17
N LEU A 341 -6.40 23.09 -8.50
CA LEU A 341 -5.74 21.83 -8.83
C LEU A 341 -6.65 20.61 -8.59
N VAL A 342 -7.49 20.60 -7.55
CA VAL A 342 -8.49 19.53 -7.32
C VAL A 342 -9.55 19.50 -8.44
N ARG A 343 -9.95 20.66 -8.98
CA ARG A 343 -10.90 20.69 -10.12
C ARG A 343 -10.30 20.10 -11.40
N LEU A 344 -9.00 20.25 -11.60
CA LEU A 344 -8.27 19.73 -12.76
C LEU A 344 -7.85 18.26 -12.58
N MET A 345 -7.41 17.89 -11.38
CA MET A 345 -6.93 16.56 -11.01
C MET A 345 -7.50 16.14 -9.64
N PRO A 346 -8.72 15.56 -9.59
CA PRO A 346 -9.41 15.20 -8.34
C PRO A 346 -8.85 13.91 -7.68
N THR A 347 -7.52 13.78 -7.59
CA THR A 347 -6.89 12.60 -6.98
C THR A 347 -6.90 12.68 -5.45
N PRO A 348 -6.89 11.53 -4.73
CA PRO A 348 -6.86 11.54 -3.26
C PRO A 348 -5.65 12.28 -2.67
N VAL A 349 -4.49 12.19 -3.33
CA VAL A 349 -3.26 12.88 -2.91
C VAL A 349 -3.39 14.39 -3.07
N VAL A 350 -3.96 14.89 -4.18
CA VAL A 350 -4.20 16.34 -4.34
C VAL A 350 -5.23 16.84 -3.32
N ARG A 351 -6.26 16.04 -2.99
CA ARG A 351 -7.23 16.36 -1.92
C ARG A 351 -6.58 16.39 -0.53
N LEU A 352 -5.67 15.46 -0.22
CA LEU A 352 -4.88 15.44 1.02
C LEU A 352 -4.03 16.72 1.15
N ASN A 353 -3.32 17.09 0.09
CA ASN A 353 -2.47 18.28 0.08
C ASN A 353 -3.30 19.58 0.18
N ARG A 354 -4.50 19.59 -0.40
CA ARG A 354 -5.49 20.65 -0.20
C ARG A 354 -5.93 20.75 1.28
N ALA A 355 -6.20 19.63 1.94
CA ALA A 355 -6.61 19.62 3.34
C ALA A 355 -5.52 20.21 4.26
N VAL A 356 -4.25 19.92 3.97
CA VAL A 356 -3.10 20.60 4.59
C VAL A 356 -3.18 22.11 4.39
N ALA A 357 -3.27 22.59 3.14
CA ALA A 357 -3.28 24.02 2.83
C ALA A 357 -4.46 24.76 3.50
N VAL A 358 -5.64 24.15 3.52
CA VAL A 358 -6.82 24.66 4.24
C VAL A 358 -6.59 24.70 5.75
N GLY A 359 -5.92 23.69 6.32
CA GLY A 359 -5.56 23.64 7.74
C GLY A 359 -4.65 24.77 8.19
N PHE A 360 -3.74 25.26 7.34
CA PHE A 360 -2.97 26.48 7.62
C PHE A 360 -3.76 27.76 7.33
N ALA A 361 -4.52 27.82 6.24
CA ALA A 361 -5.22 29.02 5.80
C ALA A 361 -6.45 29.38 6.66
N ARG A 362 -7.13 28.38 7.24
CA ARG A 362 -8.41 28.52 7.96
C ARG A 362 -8.39 27.89 9.36
N GLY A 363 -7.25 27.36 9.79
CA GLY A 363 -7.07 26.72 11.10
C GLY A 363 -7.17 25.19 11.07
N PRO A 364 -6.53 24.50 12.02
CA PRO A 364 -6.27 23.06 11.95
C PRO A 364 -7.53 22.19 11.94
N GLN A 365 -8.64 22.64 12.54
CA GLN A 365 -9.91 21.92 12.49
C GLN A 365 -10.45 21.81 11.06
N ALA A 366 -10.45 22.90 10.29
CA ALA A 366 -10.93 22.90 8.90
C ALA A 366 -10.07 22.02 7.97
N GLY A 367 -8.79 21.82 8.32
CA GLY A 367 -7.95 20.80 7.69
C GLY A 367 -8.34 19.39 8.12
N LEU A 368 -8.54 19.16 9.42
CA LEU A 368 -8.89 17.85 9.99
C LEU A 368 -10.22 17.32 9.46
N ASP A 369 -11.24 18.17 9.31
CA ASP A 369 -12.55 17.80 8.76
C ASP A 369 -12.40 17.18 7.35
N LEU A 370 -11.60 17.83 6.49
CA LEU A 370 -11.29 17.34 5.13
C LEU A 370 -10.42 16.08 5.12
N ILE A 371 -9.59 15.86 6.15
CA ILE A 371 -8.82 14.63 6.33
C ILE A 371 -9.73 13.48 6.76
N ASP A 372 -10.68 13.73 7.66
CA ASP A 372 -11.60 12.72 8.15
C ASP A 372 -12.57 12.25 7.05
N GLU A 373 -12.97 13.12 6.11
CA GLU A 373 -13.64 12.72 4.84
C GLU A 373 -12.80 11.75 4.00
N LEU A 374 -11.48 11.96 3.90
CA LEU A 374 -10.59 11.16 3.06
C LEU A 374 -10.31 9.76 3.62
N ARG A 375 -10.58 9.51 4.90
CA ARG A 375 -10.41 8.18 5.53
C ARG A 375 -11.32 7.10 4.95
N ALA A 376 -12.41 7.49 4.29
CA ALA A 376 -13.31 6.56 3.59
C ALA A 376 -12.78 6.14 2.20
N ASP A 377 -11.74 6.80 1.66
CA ASP A 377 -11.18 6.46 0.35
C ASP A 377 -10.20 5.29 0.48
N ALA A 378 -10.63 4.10 0.04
CA ALA A 378 -9.84 2.87 0.13
C ALA A 378 -8.43 2.98 -0.51
N ARG A 379 -8.23 3.92 -1.45
CA ARG A 379 -6.92 4.16 -2.10
C ARG A 379 -5.87 4.78 -1.17
N LEU A 380 -6.28 5.31 -0.02
CA LEU A 380 -5.38 5.89 0.99
C LEU A 380 -5.19 5.00 2.24
N THR A 381 -5.77 3.80 2.28
CA THR A 381 -5.75 2.92 3.46
C THR A 381 -4.34 2.66 4.00
N ASP A 382 -3.42 2.32 3.09
CA ASP A 382 -2.02 2.01 3.39
C ASP A 382 -1.08 3.22 3.14
N TYR A 383 -1.62 4.40 2.84
CA TYR A 383 -0.83 5.58 2.52
C TYR A 383 -0.44 6.33 3.80
N HIS A 384 0.79 6.10 4.27
CA HIS A 384 1.31 6.57 5.57
C HIS A 384 1.15 8.09 5.82
N LEU A 385 1.03 8.90 4.77
CA LEU A 385 0.94 10.36 4.88
C LEU A 385 -0.45 10.85 5.27
N LEU A 386 -1.51 10.07 5.04
CA LEU A 386 -2.85 10.39 5.54
C LEU A 386 -2.88 10.42 7.09
N PRO A 387 -2.48 9.36 7.82
CA PRO A 387 -2.40 9.42 9.28
C PRO A 387 -1.30 10.38 9.78
N SER A 388 -0.18 10.55 9.06
CA SER A 388 0.85 11.54 9.43
C SER A 388 0.31 12.98 9.48
N VAL A 389 -0.42 13.40 8.43
CA VAL A 389 -1.07 14.72 8.37
C VAL A 389 -2.16 14.83 9.43
N ARG A 390 -2.98 13.78 9.62
CA ARG A 390 -4.01 13.74 10.67
C ARG A 390 -3.39 13.96 12.05
N GLY A 391 -2.30 13.25 12.35
CA GLY A 391 -1.56 13.37 13.61
C GLY A 391 -1.02 14.78 13.87
N ASP A 392 -0.48 15.46 12.85
CA ASP A 392 -0.02 16.84 13.00
C ASP A 392 -1.17 17.83 13.27
N LEU A 393 -2.31 17.66 12.59
CA LEU A 393 -3.50 18.51 12.80
C LEU A 393 -4.12 18.29 14.19
N LEU A 394 -4.20 17.03 14.65
CA LEU A 394 -4.64 16.69 16.01
C LEU A 394 -3.72 17.29 17.07
N ARG A 395 -2.40 17.23 16.86
CA ARG A 395 -1.40 17.84 17.76
C ARG A 395 -1.60 19.34 17.91
N ARG A 396 -1.86 20.05 16.81
CA ARG A 396 -2.20 21.51 16.82
C ARG A 396 -3.45 21.84 17.60
N LEU A 397 -4.43 20.93 17.61
CA LEU A 397 -5.69 21.06 18.34
C LEU A 397 -5.56 20.65 19.83
N GLY A 398 -4.35 20.29 20.29
CA GLY A 398 -4.13 19.78 21.66
C GLY A 398 -4.64 18.35 21.88
N ARG A 399 -5.06 17.64 20.83
CA ARG A 399 -5.55 16.24 20.87
C ARG A 399 -4.36 15.27 20.86
N LEU A 400 -3.48 15.39 21.85
CA LEU A 400 -2.13 14.81 21.83
C LEU A 400 -2.13 13.27 21.82
N ALA A 401 -3.08 12.63 22.50
CA ALA A 401 -3.25 11.18 22.53
C ALA A 401 -3.54 10.60 21.12
N GLU A 402 -4.58 11.13 20.46
CA GLU A 402 -4.94 10.74 19.09
C GLU A 402 -3.81 11.08 18.10
N ALA A 403 -3.13 12.21 18.30
CA ALA A 403 -1.98 12.60 17.49
C ALA A 403 -0.85 11.58 17.57
N ARG A 404 -0.53 11.08 18.76
CA ARG A 404 0.46 10.01 18.97
C ARG A 404 0.06 8.73 18.24
N HIS A 405 -1.19 8.30 18.39
CA HIS A 405 -1.71 7.10 17.74
C HIS A 405 -1.60 7.15 16.21
N GLU A 406 -1.98 8.28 15.58
CA GLU A 406 -1.88 8.43 14.13
C GLU A 406 -0.42 8.55 13.65
N LEU A 407 0.49 9.13 14.43
CA LEU A 407 1.93 9.16 14.11
C LEU A 407 2.57 7.76 14.22
N GLU A 408 2.23 6.97 15.24
CA GLU A 408 2.62 5.56 15.34
C GLU A 408 2.07 4.73 14.16
N ARG A 409 0.81 4.97 13.76
CA ARG A 409 0.18 4.32 12.62
C ARG A 409 0.90 4.69 11.31
N ALA A 410 1.23 5.96 11.11
CA ALA A 410 2.02 6.41 9.97
C ALA A 410 3.39 5.74 9.93
N ALA A 411 4.09 5.65 11.06
CA ALA A 411 5.37 4.96 11.17
C ALA A 411 5.28 3.45 10.84
N GLY A 412 4.12 2.83 11.08
CA GLY A 412 3.84 1.44 10.70
C GLY A 412 3.52 1.21 9.22
N LEU A 413 3.30 2.27 8.44
CA LEU A 413 2.89 2.20 7.03
C LEU A 413 3.98 2.65 6.03
N THR A 414 5.03 3.35 6.47
CA THR A 414 6.17 3.69 5.58
C THR A 414 7.19 2.54 5.51
N ALA A 415 7.76 2.35 4.31
CA ALA A 415 8.87 1.45 4.04
C ALA A 415 10.25 2.12 4.17
N ASN A 416 10.29 3.45 4.35
CA ASN A 416 11.51 4.23 4.49
C ASN A 416 11.92 4.33 5.97
N THR A 417 13.13 3.86 6.31
CA THR A 417 13.63 3.81 7.69
C THR A 417 13.71 5.19 8.33
N ALA A 418 14.20 6.20 7.61
CA ALA A 418 14.37 7.55 8.13
C ALA A 418 13.02 8.27 8.31
N GLU A 419 12.06 8.08 7.41
CA GLU A 419 10.67 8.55 7.63
C GLU A 419 10.05 7.88 8.86
N ARG A 420 10.26 6.58 9.04
CA ARG A 420 9.73 5.81 10.18
C ARG A 420 10.30 6.30 11.50
N GLU A 421 11.61 6.45 11.60
CA GLU A 421 12.29 6.96 12.80
C GLU A 421 11.84 8.38 13.13
N PHE A 422 11.72 9.25 12.13
CA PHE A 422 11.19 10.60 12.27
C PHE A 422 9.75 10.61 12.84
N LEU A 423 8.86 9.77 12.31
CA LEU A 423 7.49 9.66 12.79
C LEU A 423 7.40 9.11 14.21
N LEU A 424 8.24 8.12 14.57
CA LEU A 424 8.33 7.59 15.93
C LEU A 424 8.90 8.61 16.92
N ALA A 425 9.92 9.38 16.54
CA ALA A 425 10.46 10.46 17.38
C ALA A 425 9.40 11.52 17.68
N ARG A 426 8.60 11.90 16.67
CA ARG A 426 7.46 12.82 16.85
C ARG A 426 6.34 12.24 17.73
N ALA A 427 6.12 10.92 17.70
CA ALA A 427 5.18 10.24 18.60
C ALA A 427 5.73 10.14 20.04
N ALA A 428 7.04 9.98 20.21
CA ALA A 428 7.68 9.81 21.51
C ALA A 428 7.71 11.08 22.38
N VAL A 429 7.75 12.27 21.77
CA VAL A 429 7.67 13.56 22.50
C VAL A 429 6.23 13.96 22.88
N LEU A 430 5.22 13.26 22.37
CA LEU A 430 3.85 13.42 22.81
C LEU A 430 3.62 12.55 24.06
N PRO A 431 2.79 13.01 25.02
CA PRO A 431 2.49 12.20 26.19
C PRO A 431 2.00 10.83 25.76
N GLU A 432 2.62 9.78 26.31
CA GLU A 432 1.99 8.47 26.32
C GLU A 432 0.58 8.61 26.90
N VAL A 433 -0.35 7.81 26.42
CA VAL A 433 -1.66 7.77 27.06
C VAL A 433 -1.49 7.08 28.41
N GLY A 434 -1.31 7.89 29.45
CA GLY A 434 -1.31 7.49 30.85
C GLY A 434 -2.69 6.96 31.23
N GLY A 435 -2.95 5.71 30.86
CA GLY A 435 -4.24 5.07 31.01
C GLY A 435 -4.18 3.64 30.47
N ARG A 436 -4.86 2.72 31.15
CA ARG A 436 -4.93 1.31 30.74
C ARG A 436 -5.41 1.20 29.29
N SER A 437 -4.69 0.43 28.48
CA SER A 437 -5.16 0.06 27.14
C SER A 437 -6.38 -0.87 27.23
N LEU A 438 -7.16 -0.97 26.15
CA LEU A 438 -8.32 -1.86 26.07
C LEU A 438 -7.94 -3.33 26.33
N GLY A 439 -6.74 -3.75 25.90
CA GLY A 439 -6.20 -5.08 26.19
C GLY A 439 -5.90 -5.30 27.67
N GLU A 440 -5.17 -4.37 28.31
CA GLU A 440 -4.84 -4.45 29.74
C GLU A 440 -6.09 -4.37 30.63
N ALA A 441 -6.98 -3.42 30.34
CA ALA A 441 -8.27 -3.27 31.02
C ALA A 441 -9.13 -4.54 30.87
N THR A 442 -9.13 -5.18 29.70
CA THR A 442 -9.82 -6.46 29.49
C THR A 442 -9.23 -7.57 30.36
N ALA A 443 -7.89 -7.69 30.42
CA ALA A 443 -7.22 -8.70 31.24
C ALA A 443 -7.50 -8.50 32.75
N GLU A 444 -7.44 -7.27 33.22
CA GLU A 444 -7.70 -6.91 34.62
C GLU A 444 -9.18 -7.15 35.00
N PHE A 445 -10.13 -6.75 34.15
CA PHE A 445 -11.56 -7.00 34.36
C PHE A 445 -11.87 -8.50 34.48
N LEU A 446 -11.28 -9.33 33.61
CA LEU A 446 -11.48 -10.78 33.62
C LEU A 446 -10.82 -11.48 34.82
N GLY A 447 -9.81 -10.87 35.42
CA GLY A 447 -9.23 -11.27 36.71
C GLY A 447 -9.92 -10.68 37.94
N SER A 448 -10.87 -9.77 37.77
CA SER A 448 -11.50 -9.05 38.88
C SER A 448 -12.47 -9.93 39.69
N PRO A 449 -12.68 -9.66 40.99
CA PRO A 449 -13.58 -10.44 41.84
C PRO A 449 -15.03 -10.52 41.33
N GLY A 450 -15.47 -9.55 40.52
CA GLY A 450 -16.80 -9.49 39.91
C GLY A 450 -17.04 -10.54 38.81
N VAL A 451 -15.99 -11.18 38.27
CA VAL A 451 -16.08 -12.22 37.23
C VAL A 451 -15.73 -13.59 37.82
N SER A 452 -16.33 -13.92 38.96
CA SER A 452 -15.92 -15.03 39.85
C SER A 452 -16.13 -16.46 39.29
N SER A 453 -16.75 -16.62 38.12
CA SER A 453 -17.01 -17.93 37.49
C SER A 453 -16.14 -18.18 36.26
N PRO A 454 -15.40 -19.31 36.18
CA PRO A 454 -14.63 -19.70 34.99
C PRO A 454 -15.48 -19.88 33.72
N ALA A 455 -16.80 -20.00 33.82
CA ALA A 455 -17.70 -19.97 32.67
C ALA A 455 -17.96 -18.54 32.18
N THR A 456 -18.21 -17.61 33.11
CA THR A 456 -18.43 -16.18 32.81
C THR A 456 -17.16 -15.54 32.26
N ALA A 457 -15.99 -15.77 32.88
CA ALA A 457 -14.71 -15.24 32.40
C ALA A 457 -14.41 -15.65 30.94
N ARG A 458 -14.67 -16.92 30.58
CA ARG A 458 -14.52 -17.38 29.18
C ARG A 458 -15.52 -16.73 28.23
N ALA A 459 -16.77 -16.56 28.64
CA ALA A 459 -17.80 -15.94 27.79
C ALA A 459 -17.60 -14.43 27.59
N TYR A 460 -17.18 -13.72 28.65
CA TYR A 460 -16.85 -12.30 28.60
C TYR A 460 -15.55 -12.09 27.80
N GLY A 461 -14.51 -12.89 28.05
CA GLY A 461 -13.25 -12.83 27.29
C GLY A 461 -13.45 -13.05 25.79
N GLN A 462 -14.26 -14.04 25.38
CA GLN A 462 -14.60 -14.24 23.96
C GLN A 462 -15.29 -13.03 23.31
N THR A 463 -16.01 -12.21 24.09
CA THR A 463 -16.66 -10.98 23.59
C THR A 463 -15.65 -9.83 23.53
N LEU A 464 -14.94 -9.59 24.64
CA LEU A 464 -14.00 -8.47 24.77
C LEU A 464 -12.78 -8.62 23.84
N SER A 465 -12.21 -9.82 23.69
CA SER A 465 -11.10 -10.05 22.73
C SER A 465 -11.52 -9.87 21.26
N ARG A 466 -12.82 -10.00 20.91
CA ARG A 466 -13.29 -9.67 19.56
C ARG A 466 -13.41 -8.17 19.35
N ILE A 467 -13.92 -7.46 20.35
CA ILE A 467 -14.02 -5.99 20.35
C ILE A 467 -12.64 -5.34 20.34
N ALA A 468 -11.70 -5.82 21.18
CA ALA A 468 -10.32 -5.36 21.19
C ALA A 468 -9.60 -5.64 19.85
N ARG A 469 -9.94 -6.70 19.12
CA ARG A 469 -9.39 -6.95 17.77
C ARG A 469 -9.91 -5.96 16.72
N VAL A 470 -11.16 -5.51 16.83
CA VAL A 470 -11.77 -4.55 15.88
C VAL A 470 -11.36 -3.10 16.22
N LEU A 471 -11.31 -2.76 17.51
CA LEU A 471 -10.99 -1.41 17.98
C LEU A 471 -9.49 -1.17 18.21
N GLY A 472 -8.67 -2.22 18.24
CA GLY A 472 -7.25 -2.19 18.59
C GLY A 472 -6.99 -2.51 20.07
N GLU A 473 -6.12 -3.49 20.35
CA GLU A 473 -5.79 -3.88 21.73
C GLU A 473 -5.03 -2.77 22.48
N ARG A 474 -4.23 -1.98 21.76
CA ARG A 474 -3.49 -0.81 22.27
C ARG A 474 -4.33 0.47 22.36
N THR A 475 -5.62 0.42 22.02
CA THR A 475 -6.50 1.61 22.07
C THR A 475 -6.73 2.03 23.52
N PRO A 476 -6.56 3.32 23.86
CA PRO A 476 -6.81 3.81 25.22
C PRO A 476 -8.23 3.53 25.71
N LEU A 477 -8.38 3.16 26.99
CA LEU A 477 -9.71 3.02 27.59
C LEU A 477 -10.49 4.35 27.61
N SER A 478 -9.80 5.50 27.66
CA SER A 478 -10.37 6.85 27.55
C SER A 478 -10.94 7.19 26.16
N GLU A 479 -10.53 6.46 25.12
CA GLU A 479 -11.05 6.64 23.76
C GLU A 479 -12.27 5.74 23.44
N LEU A 480 -12.68 4.89 24.40
CA LEU A 480 -13.73 3.90 24.22
C LEU A 480 -15.13 4.53 24.34
N THR A 481 -15.59 5.23 23.29
CA THR A 481 -16.93 5.83 23.27
C THR A 481 -18.04 4.82 22.97
N GLY A 482 -19.27 5.11 23.40
CA GLY A 482 -20.43 4.28 23.09
C GLY A 482 -20.64 4.05 21.58
N ALA A 483 -20.34 5.06 20.75
CA ALA A 483 -20.46 5.00 19.30
C ALA A 483 -19.46 4.02 18.65
N ARG A 484 -18.17 4.08 19.02
CA ARG A 484 -17.14 3.15 18.51
C ARG A 484 -17.45 1.71 18.87
N VAL A 485 -17.92 1.46 20.10
CA VAL A 485 -18.35 0.12 20.52
C VAL A 485 -19.59 -0.34 19.75
N HIS A 486 -20.55 0.55 19.49
CA HIS A 486 -21.75 0.23 18.72
C HIS A 486 -21.40 -0.15 17.26
N GLU A 487 -20.55 0.62 16.59
CA GLU A 487 -20.05 0.32 15.23
C GLU A 487 -19.33 -1.04 15.18
N ALA A 488 -18.42 -1.31 16.11
CA ALA A 488 -17.75 -2.60 16.22
C ALA A 488 -18.74 -3.76 16.50
N CYS A 489 -19.82 -3.51 17.24
CA CYS A 489 -20.88 -4.49 17.45
C CYS A 489 -21.67 -4.78 16.17
N GLN A 490 -21.95 -3.77 15.33
CA GLN A 490 -22.59 -4.00 14.03
C GLN A 490 -21.70 -4.87 13.13
N VAL A 491 -20.41 -4.57 13.03
CA VAL A 491 -19.44 -5.36 12.23
C VAL A 491 -19.33 -6.81 12.72
N LEU A 492 -19.29 -7.04 14.04
CA LEU A 492 -19.08 -8.38 14.61
C LEU A 492 -20.35 -9.23 14.71
N TRP A 493 -21.52 -8.60 14.84
CA TRP A 493 -22.73 -9.24 15.36
C TRP A 493 -24.05 -8.76 14.73
N ALA A 494 -24.05 -8.15 13.53
CA ALA A 494 -25.27 -7.74 12.82
C ALA A 494 -26.39 -8.80 12.84
N ASP A 495 -26.07 -10.05 12.51
CA ASP A 495 -27.02 -11.17 12.45
C ASP A 495 -27.12 -11.99 13.75
N ALA A 496 -26.69 -11.44 14.89
CA ALA A 496 -26.68 -12.18 16.15
C ALA A 496 -28.10 -12.41 16.71
N MET A 497 -28.53 -13.67 16.71
CA MET A 497 -29.77 -14.12 17.38
C MET A 497 -29.91 -13.51 18.80
N PRO A 498 -31.12 -13.17 19.29
CA PRO A 498 -31.30 -12.41 20.54
C PRO A 498 -30.56 -12.94 21.77
N ARG A 499 -30.46 -14.27 21.94
CA ARG A 499 -29.69 -14.90 23.04
C ARG A 499 -28.17 -14.84 22.86
N GLY A 500 -27.68 -14.67 21.63
CA GLY A 500 -26.28 -14.35 21.31
C GLY A 500 -26.00 -12.89 21.62
N TRP A 501 -26.77 -11.99 21.00
CA TRP A 501 -26.70 -10.54 21.22
C TRP A 501 -26.72 -10.17 22.71
N ASN A 502 -27.71 -10.65 23.48
CA ASN A 502 -27.84 -10.32 24.90
C ASN A 502 -26.65 -10.79 25.77
N ARG A 503 -25.90 -11.82 25.34
CA ARG A 503 -24.66 -12.23 26.04
C ARG A 503 -23.50 -11.29 25.73
N HIS A 504 -23.39 -10.79 24.50
CA HIS A 504 -22.39 -9.78 24.13
C HIS A 504 -22.69 -8.44 24.79
N VAL A 505 -23.96 -7.98 24.78
CA VAL A 505 -24.42 -6.79 25.51
C VAL A 505 -24.17 -6.92 27.01
N ALA A 506 -24.43 -8.08 27.63
CA ALA A 506 -24.14 -8.30 29.05
C ALA A 506 -22.64 -8.19 29.37
N ALA A 507 -21.77 -8.81 28.56
CA ALA A 507 -20.32 -8.71 28.72
C ALA A 507 -19.82 -7.26 28.58
N LEU A 508 -20.31 -6.53 27.57
CA LEU A 508 -19.93 -5.15 27.31
C LEU A 508 -20.46 -4.19 28.38
N ARG A 509 -21.69 -4.35 28.85
CA ARG A 509 -22.23 -3.56 29.98
C ARG A 509 -21.48 -3.81 31.28
N SER A 510 -21.15 -5.06 31.60
CA SER A 510 -20.37 -5.38 32.81
C SER A 510 -18.94 -4.84 32.75
N PHE A 511 -18.28 -4.92 31.59
CA PHE A 511 -16.97 -4.29 31.37
C PHE A 511 -17.05 -2.77 31.48
N ALA A 512 -18.02 -2.15 30.81
CA ALA A 512 -18.23 -0.70 30.83
C ALA A 512 -18.54 -0.16 32.24
N ALA A 513 -19.33 -0.89 33.04
CA ALA A 513 -19.61 -0.53 34.43
C ALA A 513 -18.39 -0.66 35.35
N TRP A 514 -17.50 -1.63 35.09
CA TRP A 514 -16.22 -1.76 35.82
C TRP A 514 -15.19 -0.69 35.39
N ALA A 515 -15.20 -0.31 34.12
CA ALA A 515 -14.31 0.69 33.52
C ALA A 515 -14.77 2.15 33.71
N ASP A 516 -15.92 2.38 34.35
CA ASP A 516 -16.62 3.68 34.50
C ASP A 516 -17.00 4.37 33.16
N VAL A 517 -17.20 3.58 32.11
CA VAL A 517 -17.56 4.06 30.75
C VAL A 517 -19.08 3.95 30.54
N THR A 518 -19.83 4.80 31.25
CA THR A 518 -21.30 4.68 31.35
C THR A 518 -22.05 4.84 30.02
N GLU A 519 -21.50 5.56 29.03
CA GLU A 519 -22.09 5.75 27.68
C GLU A 519 -22.46 4.43 26.98
N ILE A 520 -21.56 3.44 27.04
CA ILE A 520 -21.72 2.13 26.38
C ILE A 520 -23.00 1.43 26.89
N SER A 521 -23.31 1.62 28.17
CA SER A 521 -24.49 0.99 28.79
C SER A 521 -25.80 1.58 28.27
N GLY A 522 -25.83 2.85 27.87
CA GLY A 522 -27.00 3.50 27.28
C GLY A 522 -27.27 3.07 25.84
N MET A 523 -26.22 2.93 25.01
CA MET A 523 -26.37 2.65 23.57
C MET A 523 -26.63 1.17 23.25
N LEU A 524 -26.16 0.22 24.06
CA LEU A 524 -26.34 -1.20 23.82
C LEU A 524 -27.58 -1.75 24.55
N GLN A 525 -28.69 -1.87 23.85
CA GLN A 525 -29.93 -2.43 24.41
C GLN A 525 -30.08 -3.94 24.13
N PRO A 526 -30.52 -4.74 25.14
CA PRO A 526 -30.82 -6.15 24.94
C PRO A 526 -32.07 -6.31 24.07
N LEU A 527 -32.05 -7.30 23.18
CA LEU A 527 -33.20 -7.66 22.34
C LEU A 527 -34.19 -8.52 23.13
N PRO A 528 -35.51 -8.36 22.90
CA PRO A 528 -36.52 -9.21 23.52
C PRO A 528 -36.31 -10.66 23.12
N VAL A 529 -36.08 -11.54 24.10
CA VAL A 529 -36.02 -12.98 23.86
C VAL A 529 -37.46 -13.49 23.86
N THR A 530 -38.01 -13.77 22.68
CA THR A 530 -39.28 -14.49 22.57
C THR A 530 -39.14 -15.84 23.27
N SER A 531 -39.83 -16.00 24.40
CA SER A 531 -40.04 -17.29 25.03
C SER A 531 -40.99 -18.08 24.15
N THR A 532 -40.45 -18.83 23.18
CA THR A 532 -41.19 -19.91 22.55
C THR A 532 -41.78 -20.78 23.66
N PRO A 533 -43.07 -21.15 23.62
CA PRO A 533 -43.65 -22.00 24.65
C PRO A 533 -42.81 -23.25 24.86
N ALA A 534 -42.75 -23.74 26.11
CA ALA A 534 -42.14 -25.03 26.37
C ALA A 534 -42.81 -26.07 25.45
N ALA A 535 -42.01 -26.72 24.61
CA ALA A 535 -42.52 -27.75 23.72
C ALA A 535 -42.98 -28.92 24.58
N GLY A 536 -44.28 -29.00 24.82
CA GLY A 536 -44.89 -30.07 25.60
C GLY A 536 -44.52 -31.42 25.00
N SER A 537 -44.29 -32.39 25.90
CA SER A 537 -44.11 -33.82 25.64
C SER A 537 -43.96 -34.19 24.16
N ALA A 538 -42.72 -34.21 23.66
CA ALA A 538 -42.42 -34.79 22.36
C ALA A 538 -42.69 -36.31 22.42
N THR A 539 -43.94 -36.70 22.13
CA THR A 539 -44.34 -38.09 21.92
C THR A 539 -43.73 -38.56 20.61
N TRP A 540 -42.47 -39.00 20.68
CA TRP A 540 -41.87 -39.77 19.60
C TRP A 540 -42.70 -41.04 19.41
N THR A 541 -43.05 -41.35 18.17
CA THR A 541 -43.79 -42.55 17.83
C THR A 541 -42.93 -43.80 18.04
N ASP A 542 -43.56 -44.94 18.34
CA ASP A 542 -42.87 -46.23 18.46
C ASP A 542 -42.27 -46.75 17.13
N SER A 543 -42.45 -46.00 16.04
CA SER A 543 -41.86 -46.24 14.72
C SER A 543 -40.37 -45.86 14.60
N ALA A 544 -39.79 -45.21 15.61
CA ALA A 544 -38.35 -44.93 15.61
C ALA A 544 -37.52 -46.22 15.83
N PRO A 545 -36.34 -46.37 15.20
CA PRO A 545 -35.54 -47.59 15.38
C PRO A 545 -35.08 -47.77 16.84
N LEU A 546 -34.81 -49.01 17.24
CA LEU A 546 -34.46 -49.36 18.62
C LEU A 546 -33.33 -48.50 19.18
N ARG A 547 -32.23 -48.32 18.42
CA ARG A 547 -31.09 -47.47 18.82
C ARG A 547 -31.51 -46.06 19.23
N GLU A 548 -32.33 -45.41 18.41
CA GLU A 548 -32.86 -44.07 18.65
C GLU A 548 -33.76 -44.03 19.89
N ARG A 549 -34.70 -44.98 20.01
CA ARG A 549 -35.59 -45.08 21.17
C ARG A 549 -34.81 -45.28 22.47
N THR A 550 -33.80 -46.16 22.49
CA THR A 550 -32.90 -46.35 23.64
C THR A 550 -32.14 -45.06 23.95
N LEU A 551 -31.52 -44.42 22.95
CA LEU A 551 -30.71 -43.21 23.16
C LEU A 551 -31.53 -42.04 23.70
N TRP A 552 -32.70 -41.75 23.11
CA TRP A 552 -33.53 -40.62 23.54
C TRP A 552 -34.16 -40.86 24.91
N THR A 553 -34.58 -42.10 25.20
CA THR A 553 -35.05 -42.49 26.53
C THR A 553 -33.95 -42.33 27.57
N MET A 554 -32.72 -42.79 27.27
CA MET A 554 -31.56 -42.67 28.15
C MET A 554 -31.13 -41.22 28.37
N VAL A 555 -31.17 -40.36 27.34
CA VAL A 555 -30.87 -38.92 27.44
C VAL A 555 -31.88 -38.18 28.32
N ARG A 556 -33.14 -38.63 28.36
CA ARG A 556 -34.22 -38.11 29.21
C ARG A 556 -34.16 -38.65 30.64
N GLU A 557 -33.85 -39.93 30.83
CA GLU A 557 -33.79 -40.57 32.15
C GLU A 557 -32.49 -40.29 32.91
N SER A 558 -31.38 -40.02 32.20
CA SER A 558 -30.06 -39.80 32.77
C SER A 558 -29.68 -38.31 32.83
N SER A 559 -29.17 -37.88 33.99
CA SER A 559 -28.56 -36.55 34.17
C SER A 559 -27.18 -36.43 33.51
N ALA A 560 -26.48 -37.55 33.30
CA ALA A 560 -25.11 -37.62 32.78
C ALA A 560 -24.97 -36.94 31.40
N PRO A 561 -23.89 -36.22 31.09
CA PRO A 561 -23.78 -35.48 29.81
C PRO A 561 -23.93 -36.40 28.58
N ILE A 562 -24.58 -35.91 27.52
CA ILE A 562 -24.89 -36.68 26.30
C ILE A 562 -23.63 -37.33 25.69
N THR A 563 -22.47 -36.67 25.82
CA THR A 563 -21.17 -37.20 25.39
C THR A 563 -20.76 -38.45 26.17
N ALA A 564 -21.06 -38.54 27.47
CA ALA A 564 -20.82 -39.75 28.27
C ALA A 564 -21.77 -40.88 27.87
N ILE A 565 -23.04 -40.58 27.58
CA ILE A 565 -24.03 -41.56 27.10
C ILE A 565 -23.61 -42.18 25.76
N LEU A 566 -23.13 -41.36 24.81
CA LEU A 566 -22.63 -41.86 23.53
C LEU A 566 -21.28 -42.61 23.65
N ALA A 567 -20.49 -42.31 24.69
CA ALA A 567 -19.21 -42.96 24.96
C ALA A 567 -19.34 -44.34 25.64
N LEU A 568 -20.55 -44.77 26.03
CA LEU A 568 -20.75 -46.08 26.64
C LEU A 568 -20.40 -47.23 25.69
N ASP A 569 -19.73 -48.24 26.25
CA ASP A 569 -19.51 -49.54 25.64
C ASP A 569 -20.27 -50.63 26.41
N VAL A 570 -20.56 -51.75 25.74
CA VAL A 570 -21.43 -52.81 26.29
C VAL A 570 -20.82 -53.46 27.54
N GLN A 571 -19.50 -53.63 27.58
CA GLN A 571 -18.81 -54.20 28.76
C GLN A 571 -18.82 -53.26 29.98
N ASP A 572 -19.17 -51.98 29.80
CA ASP A 572 -19.25 -50.99 30.88
C ASP A 572 -20.67 -50.88 31.47
N LEU A 573 -21.62 -51.73 31.05
CA LEU A 573 -23.01 -51.68 31.48
C LEU A 573 -23.29 -52.65 32.63
N ASP A 574 -23.65 -52.10 33.80
CA ASP A 574 -24.31 -52.86 34.87
C ASP A 574 -25.82 -52.75 34.65
N LEU A 575 -26.40 -53.80 34.05
CA LEU A 575 -27.83 -53.84 33.72
C LEU A 575 -28.72 -54.07 34.94
N ASP A 576 -28.19 -54.71 35.99
CA ASP A 576 -28.92 -55.04 37.22
C ASP A 576 -29.05 -53.79 38.12
N ASP A 577 -27.93 -53.09 38.38
CA ASP A 577 -27.92 -51.81 39.10
C ASP A 577 -28.31 -50.60 38.22
N ARG A 578 -28.52 -50.81 36.91
CA ARG A 578 -28.98 -49.82 35.93
C ARG A 578 -28.07 -48.60 35.81
N ARG A 579 -26.76 -48.86 35.80
CA ARG A 579 -25.70 -47.85 35.76
C ARG A 579 -24.53 -48.31 34.91
N ALA A 580 -23.74 -47.37 34.42
CA ALA A 580 -22.43 -47.68 33.89
C ALA A 580 -21.50 -48.01 35.06
N ILE A 581 -20.63 -49.01 34.89
CA ILE A 581 -19.58 -49.39 35.86
C ILE A 581 -18.65 -48.19 36.14
N THR A 582 -18.48 -47.31 35.15
CA THR A 582 -17.74 -46.04 35.27
C THR A 582 -18.44 -44.98 36.17
N GLY A 583 -19.63 -45.26 36.69
CA GLY A 583 -20.36 -44.44 37.66
C GLY A 583 -20.99 -43.14 37.14
N VAL A 584 -20.61 -42.67 35.95
CA VAL A 584 -21.05 -41.37 35.40
C VAL A 584 -22.48 -41.40 34.85
N VAL A 585 -22.98 -42.55 34.38
CA VAL A 585 -24.27 -42.68 33.71
C VAL A 585 -25.17 -43.66 34.46
N SER A 586 -26.39 -43.25 34.82
CA SER A 586 -27.45 -44.13 35.35
C SER A 586 -28.75 -43.96 34.56
N TRP A 587 -29.63 -44.95 34.61
CA TRP A 587 -30.89 -44.97 33.84
C TRP A 587 -32.03 -45.67 34.59
N ARG A 588 -33.27 -45.62 34.08
CA ARG A 588 -34.45 -46.20 34.73
C ARG A 588 -35.02 -47.37 33.92
N SER A 589 -36.17 -47.88 34.37
CA SER A 589 -36.80 -49.12 33.85
C SER A 589 -37.14 -49.09 32.35
N ALA A 590 -37.36 -47.92 31.73
CA ALA A 590 -37.65 -47.86 30.30
C ALA A 590 -36.37 -48.01 29.47
N THR A 591 -35.30 -47.30 29.83
CA THR A 591 -33.98 -47.51 29.19
C THR A 591 -33.49 -48.94 29.41
N ALA A 592 -33.61 -49.50 30.63
CA ALA A 592 -33.10 -50.83 30.94
C ALA A 592 -33.62 -51.91 29.95
N ARG A 593 -34.94 -51.95 29.71
CA ARG A 593 -35.56 -52.89 28.76
C ARG A 593 -35.03 -52.72 27.34
N LEU A 594 -35.00 -51.48 26.83
CA LEU A 594 -34.54 -51.17 25.47
C LEU A 594 -33.02 -51.35 25.31
N LEU A 595 -32.25 -51.29 26.40
CA LEU A 595 -30.81 -51.47 26.42
C LEU A 595 -30.46 -52.96 26.34
N THR A 596 -31.11 -53.82 27.12
CA THR A 596 -30.99 -55.28 27.02
C THR A 596 -31.28 -55.77 25.59
N GLU A 597 -32.34 -55.26 24.96
CA GLU A 597 -32.69 -55.59 23.57
C GLU A 597 -31.63 -55.08 22.56
N LEU A 598 -31.11 -53.86 22.74
CA LEU A 598 -30.14 -53.22 21.83
C LEU A 598 -28.73 -53.87 21.87
N VAL A 599 -28.40 -54.57 22.95
CA VAL A 599 -27.07 -55.19 23.15
C VAL A 599 -27.09 -56.72 23.16
N ALA A 600 -28.24 -57.37 23.04
CA ALA A 600 -28.41 -58.82 23.19
C ALA A 600 -27.35 -59.68 22.45
N ASP A 601 -27.03 -59.34 21.19
CA ASP A 601 -26.07 -60.08 20.35
C ASP A 601 -24.59 -59.66 20.55
N ARG A 602 -24.27 -58.88 21.59
CA ARG A 602 -22.96 -58.25 21.77
C ARG A 602 -22.54 -58.24 23.24
N THR A 603 -21.28 -58.56 23.51
CA THR A 603 -20.69 -58.48 24.86
C THR A 603 -19.68 -57.33 25.01
N HIS A 604 -19.18 -56.76 23.90
CA HIS A 604 -18.09 -55.76 23.91
C HIS A 604 -18.24 -54.70 22.81
N GLY A 605 -17.69 -53.51 23.06
CA GLY A 605 -17.62 -52.37 22.13
C GLY A 605 -18.81 -51.40 22.21
N PRO A 606 -18.90 -50.38 21.33
CA PRO A 606 -19.80 -49.24 21.53
C PRO A 606 -21.29 -49.59 21.56
N VAL A 607 -22.04 -49.09 22.55
CA VAL A 607 -23.49 -49.32 22.69
C VAL A 607 -24.24 -48.80 21.47
N PHE A 608 -24.05 -47.51 21.16
CA PHE A 608 -24.72 -46.81 20.06
C PHE A 608 -23.83 -46.77 18.80
N LEU A 609 -24.23 -47.50 17.77
CA LEU A 609 -23.48 -47.63 16.50
C LEU A 609 -24.13 -46.87 15.35
N SER A 610 -23.32 -46.35 14.42
CA SER A 610 -23.81 -45.83 13.14
C SER A 610 -24.29 -46.95 12.21
N GLU A 611 -25.25 -46.66 11.34
CA GLU A 611 -25.84 -47.65 10.41
C GLU A 611 -24.84 -48.15 9.37
N ARG A 612 -24.00 -47.23 8.87
CA ARG A 612 -22.98 -47.51 7.87
C ARG A 612 -21.65 -47.86 8.55
N ARG A 613 -20.91 -48.80 7.96
CA ARG A 613 -19.49 -49.02 8.26
C ARG A 613 -18.67 -47.82 7.76
N PRO A 614 -17.55 -47.45 8.41
CA PRO A 614 -16.66 -46.43 7.87
C PRO A 614 -16.06 -46.87 6.54
N GLY A 615 -15.92 -45.94 5.60
CA GLY A 615 -15.28 -46.19 4.30
C GLY A 615 -13.75 -46.19 4.38
N PRO A 616 -13.06 -46.80 3.40
CA PRO A 616 -11.61 -47.02 3.46
C PRO A 616 -10.78 -45.73 3.58
N GLY A 617 -11.25 -44.61 3.03
CA GLY A 617 -10.57 -43.30 3.13
C GLY A 617 -10.72 -42.57 4.47
N ARG A 618 -11.37 -43.16 5.49
CA ARG A 618 -11.53 -42.54 6.81
C ARG A 618 -11.66 -43.60 7.93
N PRO A 619 -10.59 -44.34 8.26
CA PRO A 619 -10.62 -45.34 9.33
C PRO A 619 -11.00 -44.70 10.66
N ALA A 620 -11.90 -45.37 11.40
CA ALA A 620 -12.20 -45.00 12.78
C ALA A 620 -11.17 -45.62 13.73
N ALA A 621 -10.93 -45.00 14.88
CA ALA A 621 -10.08 -45.57 15.92
C ALA A 621 -10.63 -46.93 16.38
N THR A 622 -9.76 -47.89 16.69
CA THR A 622 -10.15 -49.28 17.01
C THR A 622 -11.16 -49.37 18.17
N ARG A 623 -11.02 -48.52 19.20
CA ARG A 623 -11.96 -48.40 20.33
C ARG A 623 -13.36 -47.90 19.97
N ASP A 624 -13.48 -47.23 18.81
CA ASP A 624 -14.74 -46.65 18.32
C ASP A 624 -15.36 -47.55 17.24
N LEU A 625 -14.85 -48.77 17.04
CA LEU A 625 -15.40 -49.79 16.17
C LEU A 625 -16.01 -50.93 17.00
N CYS A 626 -17.20 -51.39 16.62
CA CYS A 626 -17.75 -52.62 17.18
C CYS A 626 -17.02 -53.83 16.56
N PRO A 627 -16.39 -54.71 17.37
CA PRO A 627 -15.63 -55.85 16.85
C PRO A 627 -16.52 -56.86 16.12
N VAL A 628 -17.80 -56.96 16.50
CA VAL A 628 -18.79 -57.88 15.90
C VAL A 628 -19.32 -57.36 14.56
N THR A 629 -19.67 -56.07 14.46
CA THR A 629 -20.39 -55.53 13.28
C THR A 629 -19.53 -54.72 12.33
N GLY A 630 -18.31 -54.30 12.73
CA GLY A 630 -17.45 -53.37 11.98
C GLY A 630 -18.02 -51.97 11.80
N ARG A 631 -19.14 -51.64 12.48
CA ARG A 631 -19.74 -50.30 12.49
C ARG A 631 -19.05 -49.44 13.55
N ARG A 632 -18.98 -48.12 13.31
CA ARG A 632 -18.37 -47.17 14.25
C ARG A 632 -19.37 -46.65 15.29
N ARG A 633 -18.88 -46.09 16.40
CA ARG A 633 -19.66 -45.33 17.40
C ARG A 633 -20.45 -44.20 16.73
N LEU A 634 -21.67 -43.98 17.22
CA LEU A 634 -22.54 -42.89 16.79
C LEU A 634 -21.98 -41.54 17.30
N SER A 635 -21.64 -40.62 16.39
CA SER A 635 -21.14 -39.29 16.77
C SER A 635 -22.27 -38.38 17.25
N TYR A 636 -21.91 -37.38 18.07
CA TYR A 636 -22.86 -36.42 18.63
C TYR A 636 -23.63 -35.66 17.54
N GLU A 637 -22.97 -35.26 16.45
CA GLU A 637 -23.59 -34.53 15.34
C GLU A 637 -24.63 -35.38 14.62
N ARG A 638 -24.33 -36.68 14.40
CA ARG A 638 -25.28 -37.60 13.77
C ARG A 638 -26.45 -37.93 14.70
N ALA A 639 -26.19 -38.11 16.00
CA ALA A 639 -27.23 -38.30 17.00
C ALA A 639 -28.15 -37.07 17.11
N GLU A 640 -27.60 -35.85 17.09
CA GLU A 640 -28.37 -34.61 17.12
C GLU A 640 -29.18 -34.41 15.84
N TYR A 641 -28.62 -34.74 14.67
CA TYR A 641 -29.33 -34.74 13.39
C TYR A 641 -30.54 -35.69 13.39
N LEU A 642 -30.36 -36.94 13.86
CA LEU A 642 -31.42 -37.94 13.92
C LEU A 642 -32.53 -37.52 14.90
N CYS A 643 -32.16 -36.98 16.07
CA CYS A 643 -33.09 -36.40 17.03
C CYS A 643 -33.92 -35.25 16.42
N LYS A 644 -33.26 -34.33 15.70
CA LYS A 644 -33.93 -33.21 15.02
C LYS A 644 -34.94 -33.68 13.98
N GLN A 645 -34.57 -34.67 13.15
CA GLN A 645 -35.49 -35.20 12.14
C GLN A 645 -36.72 -35.89 12.76
N ALA A 646 -36.55 -36.63 13.86
CA ALA A 646 -37.62 -37.43 14.43
C ALA A 646 -38.51 -36.69 15.45
N THR A 647 -37.99 -35.63 16.09
CA THR A 647 -38.70 -34.94 17.20
C THR A 647 -38.90 -33.44 16.97
N GLY A 648 -38.31 -32.87 15.91
CA GLY A 648 -38.18 -31.41 15.73
C GLY A 648 -37.28 -30.72 16.77
N GLY A 649 -36.76 -31.46 17.76
CA GLY A 649 -35.96 -30.97 18.88
C GLY A 649 -34.48 -31.35 18.80
N THR A 650 -33.64 -30.66 19.57
CA THR A 650 -32.25 -31.07 19.81
C THR A 650 -32.20 -32.10 20.95
N LEU A 651 -31.17 -32.95 20.99
CA LEU A 651 -30.96 -33.88 22.12
C LEU A 651 -30.95 -33.16 23.49
N ARG A 652 -30.49 -31.90 23.54
CA ARG A 652 -30.50 -31.07 24.77
C ARG A 652 -31.91 -30.69 25.24
N ARG A 653 -32.91 -30.63 24.33
CA ARG A 653 -34.31 -30.34 24.66
C ARG A 653 -35.08 -31.56 25.16
N LEU A 654 -34.57 -32.79 24.97
CA LEU A 654 -35.19 -34.01 25.51
C LEU A 654 -35.10 -34.15 27.05
N ARG A 655 -34.43 -33.20 27.72
CA ARG A 655 -34.26 -33.12 29.18
C ARG A 655 -35.17 -32.12 29.88
N ALA A 656 -35.87 -31.29 29.10
CA ALA A 656 -36.69 -30.20 29.59
C ALA A 656 -38.12 -30.67 29.86
#